data_AF-A0A381X4N4-F1
#
_entry.id   AF-A0A381X4N4-F1
#
_cell.length_a   1.000
_cell.length_b   1.000
_cell.length_c   1.000
_cell.angle_alpha   90.00
_cell.angle_beta   90.00
_cell.angle_gamma   90.00
#
_symmetry.space_group_name_H-M   'P 1'
#
loop_
_entity.id
_entity.type
_entity.pdbx_description
1 polymer ?
#
loop_
_entity_poly.entity_id
_entity_poly.type
_entity_poly.pdbx_seq_one_letter_code
_entity_poly.pdbx_strand_id
1 'polypeptide(L)'
;MKPIRLIFASAGLAAALSPPAQAVEFATDIRPLLEVNCVKCHGADKQKGDLRLDELGLAEKGGETGPALAKGDPAGSLLLKRISLAADHDDIMPPKGGPLKPAQIETLRQWIADGAAWPGGVTLRAKSAADLEREKLFAAKPLKSIEVFPAKVTLETAADSHTLVAMATYGDDSTRDITRDAAFHLAKRGIAELRGNRLLPSADGETQVHVSFGGHELVVPIKVIDAARPRRVSFRLDVMPIFLRAGCNTGSCHGSARGQDGFMLSLFGYDPDGDHHRITRQLSTRRLNLALASESLLIEKPTEAVPHTGGKQIDVGSPYYNTLVRWIEDGAPNDPKDVVKPLNIEILPPKLLLEGDGATQQMTVIARYSNGTDRDVTSLVVFQSNNDNSATVSPEGTVTAKNRGEAFVTARFATFTVGSQVVVIPQGLKYERPKLAANNYIDELVHDKLHKLRVTPSDQCSDEAFMRRSFLDIAGLLPEPNELASFLADEDPEKRNNLVTTLLDRKEFTEMWVMKWAELLQIRTQQNNQVSYKATLLYHNWLKDRIANNVPFNQIVQELLSSTGGTFKSPATNYYQIERDTLKVSENVAQVFLGMRIQCAQCHNHPFDRWTMDDYYSFASFFSQIGRKNAEDPREVIVYNRRSGEVKHPIGGRNMTPKFLGGAVPEIAR
;
A
#
# COMPACT_ATOMS: atom_id res chain seq x y z
N MET A 1 -56.21 -44.88 71.17
CA MET A 1 -56.91 -43.70 70.62
C MET A 1 -56.05 -42.47 70.86
N LYS A 2 -55.43 -41.92 69.81
CA LYS A 2 -54.71 -40.64 69.81
C LYS A 2 -55.05 -39.92 68.49
N PRO A 3 -55.27 -38.59 68.49
CA PRO A 3 -56.04 -37.92 67.46
C PRO A 3 -55.19 -37.53 66.24
N ILE A 4 -55.82 -37.60 65.08
CA ILE A 4 -55.33 -37.09 63.79
C ILE A 4 -55.45 -35.57 63.81
N ARG A 5 -54.34 -34.84 63.63
CA ARG A 5 -54.35 -33.39 63.35
C ARG A 5 -54.14 -33.19 61.84
N LEU A 6 -55.16 -32.68 61.16
CA LEU A 6 -55.05 -32.11 59.82
C LEU A 6 -54.20 -30.83 59.88
N ILE A 7 -53.16 -30.75 59.06
CA ILE A 7 -52.38 -29.54 58.80
C ILE A 7 -52.96 -28.92 57.52
N PHE A 8 -53.56 -27.74 57.64
CA PHE A 8 -53.91 -26.91 56.48
C PHE A 8 -52.64 -26.21 55.98
N ALA A 9 -52.24 -26.51 54.74
CA ALA A 9 -51.20 -25.76 54.03
C ALA A 9 -51.82 -24.52 53.38
N SER A 10 -51.52 -23.34 53.92
CA SER A 10 -51.81 -22.06 53.29
C SER A 10 -50.73 -21.76 52.23
N ALA A 11 -51.09 -21.89 50.96
CA ALA A 11 -50.25 -21.46 49.84
C ALA A 11 -50.24 -19.92 49.77
N GLY A 12 -49.16 -19.31 50.27
CA GLY A 12 -48.89 -17.89 50.04
C GLY A 12 -48.42 -17.68 48.60
N LEU A 13 -49.23 -16.96 47.82
CA LEU A 13 -48.87 -16.51 46.48
C LEU A 13 -47.79 -15.41 46.62
N ALA A 14 -46.52 -15.79 46.59
CA ALA A 14 -45.43 -14.83 46.46
C ALA A 14 -45.48 -14.25 45.04
N ALA A 15 -45.91 -12.99 44.93
CA ALA A 15 -45.79 -12.23 43.69
C ALA A 15 -44.29 -12.15 43.33
N ALA A 16 -43.91 -12.83 42.24
CA ALA A 16 -42.61 -12.63 41.63
C ALA A 16 -42.55 -11.18 41.14
N LEU A 17 -41.83 -10.34 41.89
CA LEU A 17 -41.42 -9.03 41.41
C LEU A 17 -40.54 -9.26 40.18
N SER A 18 -41.09 -8.94 39.00
CA SER A 18 -40.30 -8.81 37.78
C SER A 18 -39.13 -7.88 38.06
N PRO A 19 -37.91 -8.21 37.58
CA PRO A 19 -36.79 -7.27 37.68
C PRO A 19 -37.20 -5.94 37.01
N PRO A 20 -36.73 -4.79 37.53
CA PRO A 20 -37.01 -3.50 36.90
C PRO A 20 -36.55 -3.57 35.44
N ALA A 21 -37.41 -3.11 34.53
CA ALA A 21 -37.08 -3.03 33.11
C ALA A 21 -35.77 -2.24 32.97
N GLN A 22 -34.79 -2.85 32.29
CA GLN A 22 -33.50 -2.21 32.03
C GLN A 22 -33.75 -0.92 31.24
N ALA A 23 -33.27 0.21 31.75
CA ALA A 23 -33.44 1.50 31.10
C ALA A 23 -32.78 1.47 29.72
N VAL A 24 -33.46 2.02 28.70
CA VAL A 24 -32.94 2.05 27.33
C VAL A 24 -31.84 3.09 27.25
N GLU A 25 -30.62 2.65 26.94
CA GLU A 25 -29.45 3.53 26.84
C GLU A 25 -29.17 3.90 25.39
N PHE A 26 -28.99 5.20 25.12
CA PHE A 26 -28.78 5.68 23.77
C PHE A 26 -27.55 5.05 23.10
N ALA A 27 -26.44 4.93 23.82
CA ALA A 27 -25.17 4.48 23.27
C ALA A 27 -25.19 3.00 22.85
N THR A 28 -25.85 2.14 23.63
CA THR A 28 -25.86 0.68 23.44
C THR A 28 -27.08 0.18 22.67
N ASP A 29 -28.24 0.81 22.85
CA ASP A 29 -29.51 0.28 22.36
C ASP A 29 -30.06 1.05 21.16
N ILE A 30 -29.88 2.37 21.12
CA ILE A 30 -30.52 3.24 20.10
C ILE A 30 -29.56 3.59 18.97
N ARG A 31 -28.36 4.03 19.30
CA ARG A 31 -27.33 4.42 18.33
C ARG A 31 -27.09 3.31 17.30
N PRO A 32 -26.89 2.03 17.67
CA PRO A 32 -26.71 0.96 16.69
C PRO A 32 -27.90 0.78 15.74
N LEU A 33 -29.14 0.98 16.23
CA LEU A 33 -30.34 0.87 15.40
C LEU A 33 -30.40 1.98 14.35
N LEU A 34 -30.13 3.23 14.75
CA LEU A 34 -30.13 4.38 13.86
C LEU A 34 -28.97 4.31 12.85
N GLU A 35 -27.75 4.01 13.30
CA GLU A 35 -26.55 3.89 12.46
C GLU A 35 -26.70 2.84 11.36
N VAL A 36 -27.34 1.69 11.65
CA VAL A 36 -27.52 0.61 10.67
C VAL A 36 -28.72 0.81 9.76
N ASN A 37 -29.87 1.24 10.31
CA ASN A 37 -31.14 1.19 9.58
C ASN A 37 -31.56 2.54 9.00
N CYS A 38 -31.05 3.66 9.52
CA CYS A 38 -31.57 4.99 9.21
C CYS A 38 -30.55 5.88 8.49
N VAL A 39 -29.34 6.02 9.05
CA VAL A 39 -28.39 7.08 8.65
C VAL A 39 -27.91 6.94 7.20
N LYS A 40 -27.88 5.75 6.62
CA LYS A 40 -27.50 5.55 5.20
C LYS A 40 -28.39 6.30 4.21
N CYS A 41 -29.66 6.53 4.57
CA CYS A 41 -30.63 7.24 3.73
C CYS A 41 -31.03 8.62 4.27
N HIS A 42 -30.78 8.85 5.56
CA HIS A 42 -31.17 10.03 6.31
C HIS A 42 -29.98 10.56 7.14
N GLY A 43 -28.84 10.78 6.49
CA GLY A 43 -27.60 11.27 7.10
C GLY A 43 -26.98 12.38 6.26
N ALA A 44 -25.82 12.89 6.66
CA ALA A 44 -25.16 14.00 5.96
C ALA A 44 -25.00 13.77 4.45
N ASP A 45 -24.58 12.55 4.06
CA ASP A 45 -24.30 12.18 2.68
C ASP A 45 -25.56 11.98 1.82
N LYS A 46 -26.70 11.69 2.45
CA LYS A 46 -27.97 11.40 1.76
C LYS A 46 -29.16 11.76 2.63
N GLN A 47 -30.03 12.61 2.10
CA GLN A 47 -31.13 13.23 2.85
C GLN A 47 -32.46 12.95 2.15
N LYS A 48 -32.91 11.69 2.16
CA LYS A 48 -34.22 11.38 1.54
C LYS A 48 -35.35 12.06 2.30
N GLY A 49 -36.23 12.75 1.58
CA GLY A 49 -37.35 13.51 2.14
C GLY A 49 -36.89 14.67 3.05
N ASP A 50 -35.72 15.24 2.76
CA ASP A 50 -35.01 16.24 3.56
C ASP A 50 -34.84 15.88 5.05
N LEU A 51 -34.89 14.58 5.36
CA LEU A 51 -34.76 14.07 6.73
C LEU A 51 -33.31 13.71 7.06
N ARG A 52 -32.86 14.18 8.23
CA ARG A 52 -31.57 13.85 8.86
C ARG A 52 -31.82 13.24 10.24
N LEU A 53 -31.35 12.01 10.44
CA LEU A 53 -31.46 11.20 11.66
C LEU A 53 -30.10 10.91 12.29
N ASP A 54 -29.08 11.66 11.91
CA ASP A 54 -27.72 11.56 12.42
C ASP A 54 -27.40 12.61 13.48
N GLU A 55 -28.23 13.62 13.67
CA GLU A 55 -28.07 14.63 14.73
C GLU A 55 -29.42 14.90 15.40
N LEU A 56 -29.42 15.04 16.73
CA LEU A 56 -30.65 15.21 17.51
C LEU A 56 -31.52 16.38 17.02
N GLY A 57 -30.93 17.57 16.89
CA GLY A 57 -31.68 18.78 16.51
C GLY A 57 -32.27 18.70 15.10
N LEU A 58 -31.63 17.96 14.19
CA LEU A 58 -32.15 17.72 12.85
C LEU A 58 -33.25 16.65 12.84
N ALA A 59 -33.11 15.60 13.66
CA ALA A 59 -34.14 14.57 13.84
C ALA A 59 -35.42 15.14 14.46
N GLU A 60 -35.29 16.08 15.40
CA GLU A 60 -36.41 16.81 16.01
C GLU A 60 -37.10 17.74 15.01
N LYS A 61 -36.32 18.47 14.20
CA LYS A 61 -36.87 19.31 13.12
C LYS A 61 -37.66 18.47 12.10
N GLY A 62 -37.14 17.26 11.81
CA GLY A 62 -37.73 16.35 10.84
C GLY A 62 -37.51 16.79 9.39
N GLY A 63 -38.20 16.11 8.47
CA GLY A 63 -38.10 16.35 7.02
C GLY A 63 -39.33 17.06 6.46
N GLU A 64 -39.60 16.85 5.17
CA GLU A 64 -40.72 17.46 4.44
C GLU A 64 -42.11 17.22 5.08
N THR A 65 -42.25 16.14 5.84
CA THR A 65 -43.53 15.70 6.42
C THR A 65 -43.72 16.04 7.89
N GLY A 66 -42.77 16.77 8.49
CA GLY A 66 -42.80 17.21 9.89
C GLY A 66 -41.79 16.49 10.80
N PRO A 67 -41.87 16.72 12.13
CA PRO A 67 -40.93 16.19 13.12
C PRO A 67 -40.81 14.66 13.07
N ALA A 68 -39.59 14.16 12.83
CA ALA A 68 -39.35 12.72 12.86
C ALA A 68 -39.33 12.18 14.30
N LEU A 69 -38.78 12.97 15.22
CA LEU A 69 -38.63 12.64 16.63
C LEU A 69 -39.36 13.66 17.52
N ALA A 70 -40.46 13.23 18.15
CA ALA A 70 -41.18 14.03 19.14
C ALA A 70 -40.87 13.51 20.55
N LYS A 71 -39.98 14.20 21.29
CA LYS A 71 -39.54 13.80 22.63
C LYS A 71 -40.71 13.63 23.59
N GLY A 72 -40.79 12.47 24.25
CA GLY A 72 -41.86 12.14 25.19
C GLY A 72 -43.19 11.79 24.53
N ASP A 73 -43.30 11.87 23.20
CA ASP A 73 -44.52 11.56 22.46
C ASP A 73 -44.27 10.51 21.36
N PRO A 74 -44.30 9.22 21.71
CA PRO A 74 -44.23 8.14 20.73
C PRO A 74 -45.33 8.18 19.67
N ALA A 75 -46.53 8.65 20.01
CA ALA A 75 -47.66 8.71 19.08
C ALA A 75 -47.53 9.86 18.08
N GLY A 76 -46.88 10.96 18.48
CA GLY A 76 -46.55 12.09 17.61
C GLY A 76 -45.36 11.84 16.68
N SER A 77 -44.43 10.96 17.07
CA SER A 77 -43.18 10.71 16.34
C SER A 77 -43.39 10.01 14.99
N LEU A 78 -43.12 10.70 13.87
CA LEU A 78 -43.23 10.11 12.53
C LEU A 78 -42.26 8.94 12.33
N LEU A 79 -41.10 8.95 12.99
CA LEU A 79 -40.15 7.83 12.95
C LEU A 79 -40.84 6.51 13.33
N LEU A 80 -41.55 6.47 14.46
CA LEU A 80 -42.26 5.28 14.94
C LEU A 80 -43.40 4.87 14.00
N LYS A 81 -44.14 5.86 13.46
CA LYS A 81 -45.21 5.58 12.49
C LYS A 81 -44.66 4.86 11.27
N ARG A 82 -43.57 5.37 10.67
CA ARG A 82 -42.98 4.83 9.44
C ARG A 82 -42.35 3.45 9.63
N ILE A 83 -41.70 3.18 10.76
CA ILE A 83 -41.10 1.86 11.03
C ILE A 83 -42.12 0.80 11.47
N SER A 84 -43.33 1.20 11.83
CA SER A 84 -44.40 0.30 12.29
C SER A 84 -45.44 -0.03 11.21
N LEU A 85 -45.25 0.46 9.97
CA LEU A 85 -46.13 0.15 8.85
C LEU A 85 -46.02 -1.34 8.45
N ALA A 86 -47.03 -1.83 7.73
CA ALA A 86 -47.01 -3.17 7.18
C ALA A 86 -45.86 -3.32 6.17
N ALA A 87 -45.27 -4.52 6.09
CA ALA A 87 -44.04 -4.77 5.34
C ALA A 87 -44.15 -4.49 3.82
N ASP A 88 -45.38 -4.48 3.29
CA ASP A 88 -45.75 -4.19 1.91
C ASP A 88 -46.14 -2.73 1.66
N HIS A 89 -46.14 -1.88 2.69
CA HIS A 89 -46.53 -0.48 2.58
C HIS A 89 -45.39 0.35 1.95
N ASP A 90 -45.70 1.16 0.93
CA ASP A 90 -44.70 1.93 0.16
C ASP A 90 -43.86 2.89 1.02
N ASP A 91 -44.47 3.45 2.05
CA ASP A 91 -43.84 4.36 3.02
C ASP A 91 -43.06 3.69 4.17
N ILE A 92 -42.97 2.36 4.22
CA ILE A 92 -42.29 1.67 5.32
C ILE A 92 -40.80 2.00 5.34
N MET A 93 -40.27 2.21 6.55
CA MET A 93 -38.85 2.42 6.76
C MET A 93 -38.26 1.30 7.64
N PRO A 94 -37.07 0.76 7.29
CA PRO A 94 -36.31 0.99 6.06
C PRO A 94 -36.89 0.16 4.89
N PRO A 95 -36.91 0.72 3.65
CA PRO A 95 -37.47 0.03 2.47
C PRO A 95 -36.56 -1.10 1.94
N LYS A 96 -35.28 -1.10 2.33
CA LYS A 96 -34.30 -2.13 2.01
C LYS A 96 -33.72 -2.68 3.31
N GLY A 97 -33.69 -4.00 3.44
CA GLY A 97 -33.32 -4.68 4.69
C GLY A 97 -34.50 -5.24 5.48
N GLY A 98 -35.74 -4.90 5.07
CA GLY A 98 -36.98 -5.33 5.70
C GLY A 98 -37.34 -4.49 6.93
N PRO A 99 -38.58 -4.65 7.46
CA PRO A 99 -39.02 -3.96 8.67
C PRO A 99 -38.12 -4.26 9.86
N LEU A 100 -37.99 -3.31 10.78
CA LEU A 100 -37.34 -3.55 12.07
C LEU A 100 -38.09 -4.66 12.82
N LYS A 101 -37.34 -5.45 13.62
CA LYS A 101 -37.96 -6.47 14.48
C LYS A 101 -38.84 -5.79 15.53
N PRO A 102 -39.95 -6.42 15.99
CA PRO A 102 -40.84 -5.84 16.99
C PRO A 102 -40.12 -5.36 18.26
N ALA A 103 -39.12 -6.11 18.73
CA ALA A 103 -38.30 -5.71 19.87
C ALA A 103 -37.50 -4.42 19.64
N GLN A 104 -36.97 -4.21 18.43
CA GLN A 104 -36.23 -2.98 18.09
C GLN A 104 -37.17 -1.77 18.01
N ILE A 105 -38.38 -1.97 17.49
CA ILE A 105 -39.43 -0.94 17.50
C ILE A 105 -39.83 -0.60 18.93
N GLU A 106 -39.97 -1.60 19.81
CA GLU A 106 -40.22 -1.39 21.25
C GLU A 106 -39.10 -0.57 21.90
N THR A 107 -37.84 -0.92 21.66
CA THR A 107 -36.68 -0.17 22.18
C THR A 107 -36.72 1.30 21.76
N LEU A 108 -36.96 1.57 20.47
CA LEU A 108 -37.10 2.96 19.97
C LEU A 108 -38.32 3.66 20.57
N ARG A 109 -39.44 2.95 20.76
CA ARG A 109 -40.66 3.49 21.36
C ARG A 109 -40.43 3.90 22.81
N GLN A 110 -39.82 3.02 23.59
CA GLN A 110 -39.51 3.26 25.00
C GLN A 110 -38.53 4.42 25.14
N TRP A 111 -37.46 4.46 24.33
CA TRP A 111 -36.53 5.59 24.32
C TRP A 111 -37.20 6.93 24.01
N ILE A 112 -38.12 6.96 23.04
CA ILE A 112 -38.88 8.18 22.72
C ILE A 112 -39.79 8.58 23.89
N ALA A 113 -40.47 7.62 24.52
CA ALA A 113 -41.31 7.84 25.69
C ALA A 113 -40.49 8.42 26.86
N ASP A 114 -39.25 7.96 27.03
CA ASP A 114 -38.31 8.40 28.06
C ASP A 114 -37.64 9.76 27.72
N GLY A 115 -38.17 10.49 26.73
CA GLY A 115 -37.71 11.83 26.35
C GLY A 115 -36.62 11.84 25.27
N ALA A 116 -36.33 10.70 24.66
CA ALA A 116 -35.33 10.52 23.60
C ALA A 116 -33.96 11.11 23.96
N ALA A 117 -33.45 10.73 25.14
CA ALA A 117 -32.14 11.20 25.62
C ALA A 117 -31.06 10.88 24.58
N TRP A 118 -30.43 11.91 24.03
CA TRP A 118 -29.36 11.83 23.03
C TRP A 118 -28.30 12.86 23.43
N PRO A 119 -27.04 12.45 23.68
CA PRO A 119 -26.01 13.38 24.14
C PRO A 119 -25.72 14.48 23.12
N GLY A 120 -25.65 15.74 23.58
CA GLY A 120 -25.36 16.89 22.72
C GLY A 120 -24.01 16.76 22.01
N GLY A 121 -23.96 17.12 20.73
CA GLY A 121 -22.74 17.04 19.90
C GLY A 121 -22.43 15.65 19.35
N VAL A 122 -23.26 14.64 19.60
CA VAL A 122 -23.12 13.31 18.98
C VAL A 122 -23.77 13.28 17.60
N THR A 123 -22.94 13.13 16.57
CA THR A 123 -23.37 12.87 15.19
C THR A 123 -23.19 11.38 14.86
N LEU A 124 -24.28 10.70 14.47
CA LEU A 124 -24.29 9.30 14.06
C LEU A 124 -23.78 9.12 12.64
N ARG A 125 -23.38 7.88 12.30
CA ARG A 125 -22.88 7.55 10.97
C ARG A 125 -23.48 6.25 10.46
N ALA A 126 -23.63 6.14 9.15
CA ALA A 126 -24.09 4.90 8.54
C ALA A 126 -23.08 3.77 8.82
N LYS A 127 -23.55 2.67 9.38
CA LYS A 127 -22.76 1.45 9.64
C LYS A 127 -23.45 0.23 9.07
N SER A 128 -22.68 -0.80 8.72
CA SER A 128 -23.22 -2.13 8.46
C SER A 128 -23.35 -2.92 9.76
N ALA A 129 -24.17 -3.98 9.75
CA ALA A 129 -24.21 -4.92 10.86
C ALA A 129 -22.82 -5.55 11.14
N ALA A 130 -22.03 -5.78 10.07
CA ALA A 130 -20.67 -6.30 10.20
C ALA A 130 -19.73 -5.30 10.88
N ASP A 131 -19.90 -3.99 10.66
CA ASP A 131 -19.14 -2.97 11.38
C ASP A 131 -19.40 -3.08 12.88
N LEU A 132 -20.67 -3.10 13.31
CA LEU A 132 -21.01 -3.20 14.74
C LEU A 132 -20.45 -4.46 15.40
N GLU A 133 -20.51 -5.60 14.73
CA GLU A 133 -19.93 -6.85 15.27
C GLU A 133 -18.40 -6.76 15.39
N ARG A 134 -17.72 -6.11 14.44
CA ARG A 134 -16.29 -5.80 14.58
C ARG A 134 -16.04 -4.86 15.76
N GLU A 135 -16.84 -3.81 15.94
CA GLU A 135 -16.67 -2.89 17.06
C GLU A 135 -16.76 -3.61 18.41
N LYS A 136 -17.74 -4.50 18.58
CA LYS A 136 -17.89 -5.33 19.77
C LYS A 136 -16.67 -6.24 19.98
N LEU A 137 -16.20 -6.87 18.91
CA LEU A 137 -15.01 -7.74 18.96
C LEU A 137 -13.76 -6.98 19.39
N PHE A 138 -13.55 -5.76 18.85
CA PHE A 138 -12.44 -4.90 19.24
C PHE A 138 -12.60 -4.29 20.63
N ALA A 139 -13.83 -4.01 21.08
CA ALA A 139 -14.09 -3.51 22.44
C ALA A 139 -13.70 -4.54 23.52
N ALA A 140 -13.69 -5.83 23.20
CA ALA A 140 -13.22 -6.89 24.09
C ALA A 140 -11.69 -7.03 24.15
N LYS A 141 -10.94 -6.35 23.25
CA LYS A 141 -9.48 -6.41 23.18
C LYS A 141 -8.86 -5.23 23.93
N PRO A 142 -7.75 -5.42 24.65
CA PRO A 142 -7.04 -4.31 25.25
C PRO A 142 -6.47 -3.40 24.16
N LEU A 143 -6.85 -2.11 24.19
CA LEU A 143 -6.26 -1.10 23.32
C LEU A 143 -4.80 -0.86 23.74
N LYS A 144 -3.86 -1.06 22.81
CA LYS A 144 -2.42 -0.95 23.06
C LYS A 144 -1.89 0.45 22.75
N SER A 145 -2.32 1.03 21.63
CA SER A 145 -1.94 2.38 21.21
C SER A 145 -2.89 2.93 20.15
N ILE A 146 -2.87 4.24 19.97
CA ILE A 146 -3.44 4.93 18.81
C ILE A 146 -2.31 5.66 18.07
N GLU A 147 -2.48 5.88 16.77
CA GLU A 147 -1.59 6.66 15.91
C GLU A 147 -2.44 7.55 15.00
N VAL A 148 -1.92 8.74 14.66
CA VAL A 148 -2.56 9.68 13.74
C VAL A 148 -1.56 10.07 12.66
N PHE A 149 -2.03 10.06 11.40
CA PHE A 149 -1.22 10.28 10.22
C PHE A 149 -1.77 11.45 9.39
N PRO A 150 -0.89 12.33 8.88
CA PRO A 150 0.52 12.45 9.27
C PRO A 150 0.67 12.90 10.73
N ALA A 151 1.78 12.54 11.37
CA ALA A 151 2.06 12.88 12.78
C ALA A 151 2.32 14.37 13.03
N LYS A 152 2.51 15.15 11.96
CA LYS A 152 2.63 16.62 11.94
C LYS A 152 2.14 17.14 10.59
N VAL A 153 1.70 18.38 10.53
CA VAL A 153 1.17 19.00 9.31
C VAL A 153 1.77 20.39 9.10
N THR A 154 2.22 20.67 7.88
CA THR A 154 2.44 22.04 7.41
C THR A 154 1.39 22.34 6.34
N LEU A 155 0.66 23.45 6.46
CA LEU A 155 -0.23 23.96 5.42
C LEU A 155 0.40 25.21 4.82
N GLU A 156 0.63 25.20 3.50
CA GLU A 156 1.25 26.30 2.76
C GLU A 156 0.27 26.86 1.72
N THR A 157 0.06 28.17 1.67
CA THR A 157 -0.89 28.84 0.73
C THR A 157 -2.37 28.57 1.00
N ALA A 158 -3.25 29.40 0.42
CA ALA A 158 -4.70 29.30 0.58
C ALA A 158 -5.33 28.01 -0.01
N ALA A 159 -4.62 27.30 -0.88
CA ALA A 159 -5.16 26.16 -1.65
C ALA A 159 -4.75 24.80 -1.08
N ASP A 160 -4.06 24.77 0.05
CA ASP A 160 -3.53 23.55 0.64
C ASP A 160 -4.50 22.93 1.64
N SER A 161 -4.36 21.64 1.88
CA SER A 161 -5.20 20.91 2.82
C SER A 161 -4.58 19.58 3.17
N HIS A 162 -4.69 19.14 4.42
CA HIS A 162 -4.25 17.81 4.85
C HIS A 162 -5.42 17.05 5.46
N THR A 163 -5.55 15.76 5.15
CA THR A 163 -6.51 14.87 5.80
C THR A 163 -5.81 14.03 6.86
N LEU A 164 -6.29 14.10 8.10
CA LEU A 164 -5.82 13.26 9.18
C LEU A 164 -6.52 11.90 9.15
N VAL A 165 -5.76 10.81 9.20
CA VAL A 165 -6.28 9.44 9.38
C VAL A 165 -5.76 8.88 10.69
N ALA A 166 -6.57 8.09 11.40
CA ALA A 166 -6.22 7.54 12.70
C ALA A 166 -6.37 6.02 12.73
N MET A 167 -5.45 5.34 13.40
CA MET A 167 -5.40 3.89 13.51
C MET A 167 -5.20 3.50 14.98
N ALA A 168 -6.00 2.55 15.45
CA ALA A 168 -5.79 1.89 16.74
C ALA A 168 -5.03 0.58 16.53
N THR A 169 -4.13 0.25 17.45
CA THR A 169 -3.48 -1.06 17.55
C THR A 169 -3.88 -1.70 18.88
N TYR A 170 -4.22 -2.98 18.85
CA TYR A 170 -4.69 -3.74 20.02
C TYR A 170 -3.62 -4.70 20.54
N GLY A 171 -3.86 -5.31 21.70
CA GLY A 171 -2.87 -6.16 22.38
C GLY A 171 -2.40 -7.39 21.59
N ASP A 172 -3.19 -7.84 20.63
CA ASP A 172 -2.83 -8.90 19.70
C ASP A 172 -2.18 -8.37 18.40
N ASP A 173 -1.81 -7.09 18.33
CA ASP A 173 -1.28 -6.39 17.15
C ASP A 173 -2.28 -6.25 15.97
N SER A 174 -3.56 -6.61 16.15
CA SER A 174 -4.59 -6.22 15.17
C SER A 174 -4.76 -4.70 15.12
N THR A 175 -5.04 -4.17 13.93
CA THR A 175 -5.23 -2.73 13.68
C THR A 175 -6.66 -2.45 13.26
N ARG A 176 -7.19 -1.29 13.65
CA ARG A 176 -8.51 -0.80 13.26
C ARG A 176 -8.43 0.66 12.85
N ASP A 177 -9.11 1.02 11.76
CA ASP A 177 -9.37 2.41 11.41
C ASP A 177 -10.32 3.04 12.43
N ILE A 178 -9.83 4.09 13.08
CA ILE A 178 -10.60 4.87 14.06
C ILE A 178 -10.74 6.33 13.59
N THR A 179 -10.42 6.65 12.34
CA THR A 179 -10.51 8.01 11.77
C THR A 179 -11.89 8.61 11.95
N ARG A 180 -12.93 7.78 11.92
CA ARG A 180 -14.32 8.20 12.05
C ARG A 180 -14.85 8.13 13.49
N ASP A 181 -14.14 7.43 14.37
CA ASP A 181 -14.55 7.16 15.75
C ASP A 181 -13.78 7.99 16.78
N ALA A 182 -12.56 8.41 16.46
CA ALA A 182 -11.76 9.30 17.27
C ALA A 182 -12.33 10.72 17.28
N ALA A 183 -12.20 11.40 18.42
CA ALA A 183 -12.58 12.80 18.55
C ALA A 183 -11.39 13.69 18.15
N PHE A 184 -11.58 14.57 17.17
CA PHE A 184 -10.59 15.55 16.73
C PHE A 184 -10.99 16.94 17.21
N HIS A 185 -10.10 17.60 17.97
CA HIS A 185 -10.34 18.93 18.51
C HIS A 185 -9.19 19.88 18.18
N LEU A 186 -9.50 20.96 17.45
CA LEU A 186 -8.53 22.00 17.15
C LEU A 186 -8.40 22.96 18.34
N ALA A 187 -7.19 23.06 18.91
CA ALA A 187 -6.93 23.85 20.10
C ALA A 187 -7.12 25.36 19.88
N LYS A 188 -6.37 25.95 18.93
CA LYS A 188 -6.49 27.37 18.59
C LYS A 188 -7.19 27.54 17.23
N ARG A 189 -8.44 27.99 17.27
CA ARG A 189 -9.24 28.35 16.09
C ARG A 189 -8.69 29.63 15.44
N GLY A 190 -8.83 29.75 14.12
CA GLY A 190 -8.43 30.93 13.34
C GLY A 190 -7.06 30.82 12.65
N ILE A 191 -6.18 29.93 13.10
CA ILE A 191 -4.93 29.58 12.40
C ILE A 191 -5.20 28.56 11.29
N ALA A 192 -5.94 27.51 11.64
CA ALA A 192 -6.47 26.53 10.72
C ALA A 192 -7.97 26.33 10.95
N GLU A 193 -8.63 25.72 9.98
CA GLU A 193 -10.00 25.23 10.08
C GLU A 193 -9.98 23.70 10.01
N LEU A 194 -10.72 23.04 10.90
CA LEU A 194 -10.89 21.59 10.91
C LEU A 194 -12.32 21.26 10.47
N ARG A 195 -12.47 20.65 9.28
CA ARG A 195 -13.74 20.15 8.73
C ARG A 195 -13.74 18.63 8.79
N GLY A 196 -14.38 18.07 9.82
CA GLY A 196 -14.27 16.64 10.12
C GLY A 196 -12.84 16.29 10.52
N ASN A 197 -12.14 15.54 9.68
CA ASN A 197 -10.71 15.21 9.82
C ASN A 197 -9.81 15.94 8.81
N ARG A 198 -10.36 16.88 8.02
CA ARG A 198 -9.62 17.64 7.02
C ARG A 198 -9.26 19.02 7.55
N LEU A 199 -7.98 19.37 7.44
CA LEU A 199 -7.42 20.65 7.83
C LEU A 199 -7.30 21.57 6.62
N LEU A 200 -7.63 22.84 6.83
CA LEU A 200 -7.53 23.92 5.85
C LEU A 200 -6.81 25.12 6.50
N PRO A 201 -5.98 25.86 5.75
CA PRO A 201 -5.28 27.04 6.24
C PRO A 201 -6.28 28.19 6.47
N SER A 202 -6.04 29.01 7.50
CA SER A 202 -6.86 30.21 7.78
C SER A 202 -6.01 31.45 8.01
N ALA A 203 -4.96 31.35 8.83
CA ALA A 203 -3.99 32.42 9.07
C ALA A 203 -2.63 31.84 9.47
N ASP A 204 -1.56 32.59 9.22
CA ASP A 204 -0.20 32.16 9.55
C ASP A 204 -0.02 31.95 11.05
N GLY A 205 0.71 30.91 11.42
CA GLY A 205 1.04 30.59 12.81
C GLY A 205 1.05 29.10 13.10
N GLU A 206 0.99 28.77 14.38
CA GLU A 206 1.02 27.40 14.87
C GLU A 206 -0.23 27.11 15.72
N THR A 207 -0.73 25.88 15.61
CA THR A 207 -1.83 25.33 16.40
C THR A 207 -1.65 23.82 16.51
N GLN A 208 -2.58 23.12 17.12
CA GLN A 208 -2.52 21.68 17.27
C GLN A 208 -3.91 21.05 17.26
N VAL A 209 -3.99 19.81 16.78
CA VAL A 209 -5.19 18.99 16.86
C VAL A 209 -4.99 17.95 17.95
N HIS A 210 -5.85 17.96 18.95
CA HIS A 210 -5.96 16.89 19.95
C HIS A 210 -6.82 15.79 19.38
N VAL A 211 -6.35 14.55 19.46
CA VAL A 211 -7.05 13.36 18.99
C VAL A 211 -7.20 12.39 20.15
N SER A 212 -8.44 12.02 20.48
CA SER A 212 -8.70 11.08 21.58
C SER A 212 -9.57 9.90 21.15
N PHE A 213 -9.22 8.71 21.65
CA PHE A 213 -9.95 7.46 21.45
C PHE A 213 -9.60 6.44 22.54
N GLY A 214 -10.61 5.80 23.13
CA GLY A 214 -10.39 4.72 24.10
C GLY A 214 -9.48 5.08 25.28
N GLY A 215 -9.62 6.29 25.82
CA GLY A 215 -8.80 6.80 26.93
C GLY A 215 -7.37 7.23 26.56
N HIS A 216 -6.97 7.08 25.30
CA HIS A 216 -5.70 7.59 24.79
C HIS A 216 -5.90 8.97 24.17
N GLU A 217 -4.89 9.81 24.28
CA GLU A 217 -4.84 11.15 23.68
C GLU A 217 -3.51 11.36 22.96
N LEU A 218 -3.57 12.00 21.79
CA LEU A 218 -2.41 12.41 21.00
C LEU A 218 -2.58 13.86 20.54
N VAL A 219 -1.45 14.50 20.25
CA VAL A 219 -1.41 15.88 19.75
C VAL A 219 -0.68 15.89 18.41
N VAL A 220 -1.35 16.42 17.38
CA VAL A 220 -0.78 16.64 16.05
C VAL A 220 -0.44 18.12 15.90
N PRO A 221 0.84 18.51 15.86
CA PRO A 221 1.25 19.89 15.65
C PRO A 221 0.96 20.34 14.20
N ILE A 222 0.39 21.54 14.07
CA ILE A 222 -0.01 22.15 12.80
C ILE A 222 0.72 23.49 12.66
N LYS A 223 1.39 23.68 11.52
CA LYS A 223 1.99 24.96 11.13
C LYS A 223 1.33 25.47 9.86
N VAL A 224 0.95 26.73 9.83
CA VAL A 224 0.35 27.39 8.66
C VAL A 224 1.26 28.53 8.21
N ILE A 225 1.57 28.56 6.92
CA ILE A 225 2.50 29.51 6.29
C ILE A 225 1.86 30.06 5.01
N ASP A 226 1.98 31.37 4.78
CA ASP A 226 1.48 32.04 3.59
C ASP A 226 -0.03 31.79 3.35
N ALA A 227 -0.86 31.68 4.39
CA ALA A 227 -2.27 31.26 4.30
C ALA A 227 -3.11 32.11 3.34
N ALA A 228 -2.78 33.40 3.20
CA ALA A 228 -3.47 34.33 2.30
C ALA A 228 -2.95 34.28 0.85
N ARG A 229 -1.79 33.65 0.60
CA ARG A 229 -1.16 33.60 -0.71
C ARG A 229 -1.90 32.60 -1.60
N PRO A 230 -2.35 32.98 -2.80
CA PRO A 230 -2.91 32.01 -3.73
C PRO A 230 -1.80 31.12 -4.29
N ARG A 231 -2.08 29.81 -4.43
CA ARG A 231 -1.20 28.89 -5.15
C ARG A 231 -1.49 28.96 -6.64
N ARG A 232 -0.48 29.28 -7.44
CA ARG A 232 -0.56 29.14 -8.91
C ARG A 232 -0.57 27.67 -9.27
N VAL A 233 -1.31 27.31 -10.33
CA VAL A 233 -1.34 25.94 -10.82
C VAL A 233 0.01 25.63 -11.46
N SER A 234 0.69 24.60 -10.95
CA SER A 234 1.94 24.11 -11.49
C SER A 234 1.70 23.03 -12.53
N PHE A 235 2.41 23.10 -13.66
CA PHE A 235 2.33 22.04 -14.66
C PHE A 235 2.87 20.72 -14.10
N ARG A 236 4.07 20.74 -13.50
CA ARG A 236 4.71 19.56 -12.90
C ARG A 236 4.00 19.04 -11.66
N LEU A 237 3.52 19.92 -10.79
CA LEU A 237 3.05 19.53 -9.45
C LEU A 237 1.53 19.34 -9.35
N ASP A 238 0.76 19.86 -10.31
CA ASP A 238 -0.71 19.76 -10.29
C ASP A 238 -1.26 19.15 -11.58
N VAL A 239 -0.84 19.62 -12.76
CA VAL A 239 -1.38 19.15 -14.06
C VAL A 239 -0.89 17.73 -14.40
N MET A 240 0.41 17.48 -14.31
CA MET A 240 0.98 16.16 -14.62
C MET A 240 0.45 15.04 -13.72
N PRO A 241 0.32 15.23 -12.39
CA PRO A 241 -0.34 14.25 -11.53
C PRO A 241 -1.81 14.00 -11.88
N ILE A 242 -2.55 15.00 -12.38
CA ILE A 242 -3.91 14.78 -12.87
C ILE A 242 -3.92 13.81 -14.05
N PHE A 243 -3.00 13.94 -15.02
CA PHE A 243 -2.94 13.00 -16.15
C PHE A 243 -2.59 11.57 -15.72
N LEU A 244 -1.76 11.43 -14.68
CA LEU A 244 -1.50 10.13 -14.07
C LEU A 244 -2.77 9.57 -13.40
N ARG A 245 -3.40 10.38 -12.54
CA ARG A 245 -4.58 10.01 -11.77
C ARG A 245 -5.78 9.65 -12.66
N ALA A 246 -5.98 10.40 -13.73
CA ALA A 246 -7.04 10.19 -14.72
C ALA A 246 -6.67 9.13 -15.78
N GLY A 247 -5.51 8.47 -15.66
CA GLY A 247 -5.10 7.39 -16.57
C GLY A 247 -4.69 7.83 -17.99
N CYS A 248 -4.60 9.13 -18.26
CA CYS A 248 -4.33 9.67 -19.60
C CYS A 248 -2.95 9.28 -20.14
N ASN A 249 -1.92 9.29 -19.28
CA ASN A 249 -0.53 9.01 -19.64
C ASN A 249 -0.10 7.57 -19.30
N THR A 250 -1.04 6.62 -19.31
CA THR A 250 -0.79 5.19 -19.10
C THR A 250 -0.31 4.51 -20.39
N GLY A 251 0.30 3.33 -20.25
CA GLY A 251 0.82 2.55 -21.38
C GLY A 251 -0.25 2.06 -22.36
N SER A 252 -1.52 2.05 -21.94
CA SER A 252 -2.67 1.72 -22.80
C SER A 252 -3.17 2.89 -23.63
N CYS A 253 -2.76 4.14 -23.32
CA CYS A 253 -3.28 5.36 -23.95
C CYS A 253 -2.14 6.25 -24.44
N HIS A 254 -2.12 7.54 -24.07
CA HIS A 254 -1.14 8.50 -24.58
C HIS A 254 0.27 8.26 -24.03
N GLY A 255 0.41 7.51 -22.94
CA GLY A 255 1.71 7.06 -22.41
C GLY A 255 2.31 5.85 -23.13
N SER A 256 1.61 5.27 -24.10
CA SER A 256 2.16 4.17 -24.89
C SER A 256 3.36 4.64 -25.72
N ALA A 257 4.25 3.71 -26.09
CA ALA A 257 5.42 4.03 -26.93
C ALA A 257 5.05 4.64 -28.30
N ARG A 258 3.82 4.43 -28.78
CA ARG A 258 3.30 5.00 -30.04
C ARG A 258 2.38 6.22 -29.82
N GLY A 259 2.04 6.55 -28.58
CA GLY A 259 0.95 7.47 -28.24
C GLY A 259 -0.41 6.98 -28.76
N GLN A 260 -1.36 7.90 -28.89
CA GLN A 260 -2.64 7.69 -29.58
C GLN A 260 -2.85 8.83 -30.58
N ASP A 261 -3.17 8.51 -31.83
CA ASP A 261 -3.46 9.48 -32.90
C ASP A 261 -2.39 10.60 -33.03
N GLY A 262 -1.11 10.23 -32.86
CA GLY A 262 0.01 11.17 -32.93
C GLY A 262 0.15 12.09 -31.70
N PHE A 263 -0.61 11.86 -30.63
CA PHE A 263 -0.41 12.50 -29.34
C PHE A 263 0.20 11.51 -28.33
N MET A 264 1.42 11.84 -27.92
CA MET A 264 2.23 11.04 -27.00
C MET A 264 2.55 11.88 -25.77
N LEU A 265 2.26 11.32 -24.60
CA LEU A 265 2.72 11.80 -23.30
C LEU A 265 3.76 10.82 -22.78
N SER A 266 4.63 11.28 -21.90
CA SER A 266 5.58 10.42 -21.22
C SER A 266 4.84 9.48 -20.27
N LEU A 267 5.23 8.20 -20.25
CA LEU A 267 4.57 7.18 -19.45
C LEU A 267 4.62 7.55 -17.95
N PHE A 268 3.46 7.78 -17.35
CA PHE A 268 3.34 8.26 -15.96
C PHE A 268 4.01 9.61 -15.68
N GLY A 269 4.29 10.41 -16.70
CA GLY A 269 4.73 11.80 -16.53
C GLY A 269 6.19 11.97 -16.15
N TYR A 270 7.06 11.05 -16.56
CA TYR A 270 8.48 11.08 -16.23
C TYR A 270 9.28 12.17 -16.98
N ASP A 271 8.76 12.71 -18.10
CA ASP A 271 9.36 13.79 -18.90
C ASP A 271 8.38 14.99 -18.99
N PRO A 272 8.21 15.77 -17.89
CA PRO A 272 7.26 16.88 -17.86
C PRO A 272 7.62 17.99 -18.85
N ASP A 273 8.90 18.26 -19.11
CA ASP A 273 9.29 19.30 -20.07
C ASP A 273 8.90 18.92 -21.50
N GLY A 274 9.17 17.68 -21.93
CA GLY A 274 8.70 17.20 -23.21
C GLY A 274 7.18 17.15 -23.30
N ASP A 275 6.49 16.76 -22.22
CA ASP A 275 5.02 16.69 -22.20
C ASP A 275 4.37 18.08 -22.29
N HIS A 276 4.93 19.08 -21.61
CA HIS A 276 4.51 20.46 -21.76
C HIS A 276 4.64 20.92 -23.22
N HIS A 277 5.79 20.66 -23.86
CA HIS A 277 6.00 20.99 -25.27
C HIS A 277 5.02 20.26 -26.20
N ARG A 278 4.80 18.96 -25.98
CA ARG A 278 3.86 18.16 -26.78
C ARG A 278 2.45 18.71 -26.63
N ILE A 279 2.00 19.05 -25.41
CA ILE A 279 0.67 19.62 -25.18
C ILE A 279 0.53 21.00 -25.84
N THR A 280 1.51 21.88 -25.64
CA THR A 280 1.34 23.33 -25.94
C THR A 280 1.87 23.77 -27.30
N ARG A 281 2.83 23.05 -27.90
CA ARG A 281 3.56 23.52 -29.10
C ARG A 281 3.53 22.56 -30.28
N GLN A 282 3.54 21.25 -30.05
CA GLN A 282 3.71 20.26 -31.13
C GLN A 282 2.55 20.29 -32.15
N LEU A 283 1.32 20.60 -31.72
CA LEU A 283 0.15 20.75 -32.60
C LEU A 283 -0.70 21.98 -32.25
N SER A 284 -0.10 23.17 -32.34
CA SER A 284 -0.70 24.52 -32.22
C SER A 284 -2.06 24.59 -31.49
N THR A 285 -3.07 25.24 -32.07
CA THR A 285 -4.37 25.53 -31.43
C THR A 285 -5.32 24.33 -31.37
N ARG A 286 -4.92 23.15 -31.87
CA ARG A 286 -5.79 21.97 -31.84
C ARG A 286 -5.91 21.39 -30.45
N ARG A 287 -4.84 21.41 -29.65
CA ARG A 287 -4.83 20.81 -28.30
C ARG A 287 -5.32 21.75 -27.23
N LEU A 288 -4.92 23.02 -27.34
CA LEU A 288 -5.28 24.08 -26.40
C LEU A 288 -5.96 25.25 -27.13
N ASN A 289 -7.10 25.65 -26.60
CA ASN A 289 -7.79 26.88 -26.94
C ASN A 289 -7.62 27.86 -25.77
N LEU A 290 -6.66 28.80 -25.90
CA LEU A 290 -6.38 29.78 -24.84
C LEU A 290 -7.47 30.86 -24.74
N ALA A 291 -8.32 31.02 -25.75
CA ALA A 291 -9.43 31.98 -25.71
C ALA A 291 -10.64 31.39 -24.97
N LEU A 292 -10.90 30.09 -25.15
CA LEU A 292 -11.97 29.33 -24.51
C LEU A 292 -11.37 28.05 -23.92
N ALA A 293 -10.83 28.14 -22.71
CA ALA A 293 -10.09 27.06 -22.07
C ALA A 293 -10.89 25.74 -21.99
N SER A 294 -12.18 25.83 -21.68
CA SER A 294 -13.11 24.69 -21.61
C SER A 294 -13.33 23.97 -22.94
N GLU A 295 -13.10 24.64 -24.08
CA GLU A 295 -13.21 24.07 -25.45
C GLU A 295 -11.85 23.56 -25.96
N SER A 296 -10.84 23.48 -25.11
CA SER A 296 -9.60 22.80 -25.46
C SER A 296 -9.87 21.31 -25.64
N LEU A 297 -9.37 20.67 -26.71
CA LEU A 297 -9.48 19.21 -26.85
C LEU A 297 -8.87 18.46 -25.65
N LEU A 298 -7.87 19.05 -24.98
CA LEU A 298 -7.31 18.53 -23.74
C LEU A 298 -8.34 18.45 -22.58
N ILE A 299 -9.42 19.21 -22.64
CA ILE A 299 -10.54 19.19 -21.69
C ILE A 299 -11.72 18.37 -22.25
N GLU A 300 -12.13 18.65 -23.49
CA GLU A 300 -13.33 18.03 -24.08
C GLU A 300 -13.23 16.50 -24.23
N LYS A 301 -12.03 15.97 -24.53
CA LYS A 301 -11.80 14.53 -24.68
C LYS A 301 -11.97 13.78 -23.35
N PRO A 302 -11.27 14.13 -22.25
CA PRO A 302 -11.44 13.44 -20.98
C PRO A 302 -12.80 13.68 -20.31
N THR A 303 -13.53 14.75 -20.65
CA THR A 303 -14.92 14.96 -20.17
C THR A 303 -15.97 14.30 -21.07
N GLU A 304 -15.57 13.69 -22.19
CA GLU A 304 -16.44 13.11 -23.21
C GLU A 304 -17.43 14.13 -23.83
N ALA A 305 -17.06 15.41 -23.86
CA ALA A 305 -17.81 16.43 -24.61
C ALA A 305 -17.67 16.22 -26.13
N VAL A 306 -16.59 15.56 -26.55
CA VAL A 306 -16.37 15.08 -27.92
C VAL A 306 -15.95 13.60 -27.89
N PRO A 307 -16.14 12.82 -28.98
CA PRO A 307 -15.82 11.40 -29.00
C PRO A 307 -14.36 11.13 -28.61
N HIS A 308 -14.14 10.23 -27.65
CA HIS A 308 -12.81 9.86 -27.17
C HIS A 308 -12.76 8.34 -26.94
N THR A 309 -11.84 7.64 -27.61
CA THR A 309 -11.69 6.18 -27.48
C THR A 309 -11.36 5.75 -26.05
N GLY A 310 -10.68 6.60 -25.28
CA GLY A 310 -10.42 6.36 -23.87
C GLY A 310 -11.63 6.57 -22.95
N GLY A 311 -12.79 7.01 -23.47
CA GLY A 311 -13.99 7.30 -22.70
C GLY A 311 -13.84 8.51 -21.77
N LYS A 312 -14.83 8.68 -20.88
CA LYS A 312 -14.83 9.71 -19.84
C LYS A 312 -13.87 9.38 -18.71
N GLN A 313 -12.96 10.30 -18.43
CA GLN A 313 -11.94 10.19 -17.39
C GLN A 313 -12.05 11.27 -16.31
N ILE A 314 -12.68 12.41 -16.61
CA ILE A 314 -12.81 13.55 -15.70
C ILE A 314 -14.25 14.07 -15.74
N ASP A 315 -14.83 14.32 -14.56
CA ASP A 315 -16.12 14.99 -14.45
C ASP A 315 -16.00 16.52 -14.59
N VAL A 316 -16.92 17.13 -15.33
CA VAL A 316 -17.03 18.60 -15.43
C VAL A 316 -17.27 19.19 -14.05
N GLY A 317 -16.52 20.25 -13.70
CA GLY A 317 -16.59 20.90 -12.39
C GLY A 317 -15.87 20.18 -11.26
N SER A 318 -15.29 18.99 -11.51
CA SER A 318 -14.42 18.32 -10.54
C SER A 318 -13.16 19.16 -10.23
N PRO A 319 -12.49 18.92 -9.08
CA PRO A 319 -11.22 19.59 -8.78
C PRO A 319 -10.16 19.43 -9.89
N TYR A 320 -10.12 18.27 -10.57
CA TYR A 320 -9.19 18.03 -11.68
C TYR A 320 -9.55 18.89 -12.90
N TYR A 321 -10.83 18.92 -13.29
CA TYR A 321 -11.33 19.77 -14.37
C TYR A 321 -10.99 21.24 -14.11
N ASN A 322 -11.34 21.76 -12.92
CA ASN A 322 -11.11 23.16 -12.57
C ASN A 322 -9.62 23.52 -12.57
N THR A 323 -8.76 22.60 -12.13
CA THR A 323 -7.30 22.81 -12.15
C THR A 323 -6.75 22.89 -13.58
N LEU A 324 -7.18 21.97 -14.46
CA LEU A 324 -6.75 21.98 -15.85
C LEU A 324 -7.25 23.21 -16.60
N VAL A 325 -8.53 23.58 -16.44
CA VAL A 325 -9.11 24.78 -17.06
C VAL A 325 -8.37 26.03 -16.60
N ARG A 326 -8.16 26.20 -15.27
CA ARG A 326 -7.42 27.34 -14.72
C ARG A 326 -6.00 27.43 -15.25
N TRP A 327 -5.30 26.30 -15.39
CA TRP A 327 -3.97 26.29 -15.98
C TRP A 327 -3.97 26.79 -17.43
N ILE A 328 -4.99 26.43 -18.22
CA ILE A 328 -5.13 26.89 -19.61
C ILE A 328 -5.50 28.37 -19.65
N GLU A 329 -6.41 28.84 -18.78
CA GLU A 329 -6.79 30.26 -18.64
C GLU A 329 -5.59 31.14 -18.26
N ASP A 330 -4.68 30.63 -17.43
CA ASP A 330 -3.42 31.28 -17.07
C ASP A 330 -2.38 31.27 -18.22
N GLY A 331 -2.75 30.79 -19.41
CA GLY A 331 -1.91 30.74 -20.60
C GLY A 331 -1.09 29.46 -20.75
N ALA A 332 -1.45 28.39 -20.04
CA ALA A 332 -0.75 27.11 -20.00
C ALA A 332 0.77 27.24 -19.73
N PRO A 333 1.19 28.00 -18.70
CA PRO A 333 2.60 28.27 -18.45
C PRO A 333 3.36 26.99 -18.09
N ASN A 334 4.63 26.92 -18.52
CA ASN A 334 5.56 25.95 -17.95
C ASN A 334 6.03 26.48 -16.58
N ASP A 335 6.42 25.59 -15.67
CA ASP A 335 6.93 26.02 -14.37
C ASP A 335 8.28 26.73 -14.50
N PRO A 336 8.60 27.66 -13.58
CA PRO A 336 9.93 28.25 -13.54
C PRO A 336 11.00 27.21 -13.19
N LYS A 337 12.26 27.48 -13.54
CA LYS A 337 13.38 26.53 -13.38
C LYS A 337 13.65 26.15 -11.92
N ASP A 338 13.29 27.01 -10.98
CA ASP A 338 13.44 26.87 -9.53
C ASP A 338 12.20 26.31 -8.84
N VAL A 339 11.22 25.80 -9.61
CA VAL A 339 10.06 25.10 -9.04
C VAL A 339 10.50 23.99 -8.07
N VAL A 340 9.82 23.92 -6.94
CA VAL A 340 10.09 22.92 -5.90
C VAL A 340 9.88 21.51 -6.47
N LYS A 341 10.76 20.58 -6.09
CA LYS A 341 10.74 19.21 -6.61
C LYS A 341 10.29 18.24 -5.53
N PRO A 342 9.40 17.29 -5.84
CA PRO A 342 9.11 16.20 -4.91
C PRO A 342 10.37 15.35 -4.74
N LEU A 343 10.75 15.10 -3.49
CA LEU A 343 11.92 14.28 -3.11
C LEU A 343 11.53 12.85 -2.78
N ASN A 344 10.35 12.66 -2.20
CA ASN A 344 9.75 11.36 -1.89
C ASN A 344 8.25 11.52 -1.64
N ILE A 345 7.57 10.38 -1.54
CA ILE A 345 6.20 10.28 -1.02
C ILE A 345 6.16 9.22 0.09
N GLU A 346 5.14 9.29 0.94
CA GLU A 346 4.92 8.36 2.04
C GLU A 346 3.44 7.94 2.05
N ILE A 347 3.16 6.64 1.99
CA ILE A 347 1.80 6.09 2.16
C ILE A 347 1.60 5.72 3.63
N LEU A 348 0.54 6.25 4.23
CA LEU A 348 0.27 6.14 5.66
C LEU A 348 -1.15 5.60 5.90
N PRO A 349 -1.36 4.68 6.85
CA PRO A 349 -0.35 4.03 7.69
C PRO A 349 0.60 3.09 6.91
N PRO A 350 1.84 2.84 7.37
CA PRO A 350 2.83 2.08 6.61
C PRO A 350 2.61 0.55 6.64
N LYS A 351 1.82 0.06 7.60
CA LYS A 351 1.51 -1.36 7.78
C LYS A 351 0.13 -1.51 8.42
N LEU A 352 -0.60 -2.54 8.01
CA LEU A 352 -1.94 -2.87 8.50
C LEU A 352 -2.02 -4.36 8.83
N LEU A 353 -2.73 -4.69 9.91
CA LEU A 353 -3.17 -6.04 10.24
C LEU A 353 -4.69 -6.00 10.44
N LEU A 354 -5.42 -6.19 9.35
CA LEU A 354 -6.87 -6.12 9.31
C LEU A 354 -7.48 -7.47 9.68
N GLU A 355 -8.53 -7.43 10.49
CA GLU A 355 -9.24 -8.61 10.97
C GLU A 355 -10.67 -8.66 10.44
N GLY A 356 -10.95 -9.72 9.67
CA GLY A 356 -12.27 -9.99 9.11
C GLY A 356 -12.53 -9.33 7.76
N ASP A 357 -13.40 -9.97 6.98
CA ASP A 357 -13.84 -9.48 5.68
C ASP A 357 -14.57 -8.13 5.82
N GLY A 358 -14.27 -7.21 4.92
CA GLY A 358 -14.83 -5.86 4.91
C GLY A 358 -14.29 -4.92 5.98
N ALA A 359 -13.29 -5.31 6.78
CA ALA A 359 -12.55 -4.36 7.61
C ALA A 359 -11.82 -3.36 6.71
N THR A 360 -11.84 -2.07 7.07
CA THR A 360 -11.29 -1.00 6.24
C THR A 360 -10.22 -0.19 6.94
N GLN A 361 -9.39 0.47 6.13
CA GLN A 361 -8.51 1.55 6.56
C GLN A 361 -8.41 2.63 5.49
N GLN A 362 -8.70 3.88 5.87
CA GLN A 362 -8.38 5.04 5.05
C GLN A 362 -6.88 5.31 5.08
N MET A 363 -6.28 5.43 3.90
CA MET A 363 -4.89 5.81 3.70
C MET A 363 -4.78 7.31 3.38
N THR A 364 -3.64 7.90 3.69
CA THR A 364 -3.21 9.21 3.19
C THR A 364 -1.82 9.09 2.56
N VAL A 365 -1.52 9.95 1.58
CA VAL A 365 -0.22 9.99 0.93
C VAL A 365 0.33 11.40 0.99
N ILE A 366 1.51 11.53 1.59
CA ILE A 366 2.20 12.81 1.76
C ILE A 366 3.41 12.88 0.85
N ALA A 367 3.52 13.93 0.04
CA ALA A 367 4.71 14.24 -0.73
C ALA A 367 5.59 15.24 0.03
N ARG A 368 6.90 15.01 0.08
CA ARG A 368 7.88 15.94 0.66
C ARG A 368 8.69 16.61 -0.43
N TYR A 369 8.89 17.93 -0.33
CA TYR A 369 9.49 18.74 -1.38
C TYR A 369 10.88 19.29 -1.01
N SER A 370 11.62 19.74 -2.02
CA SER A 370 13.01 20.20 -1.91
C SER A 370 13.24 21.44 -1.05
N ASN A 371 12.18 22.22 -0.81
CA ASN A 371 12.19 23.37 0.11
C ASN A 371 11.84 22.98 1.56
N GLY A 372 11.64 21.69 1.84
CA GLY A 372 11.29 21.18 3.17
C GLY A 372 9.80 21.19 3.48
N THR A 373 8.94 21.65 2.56
CA THR A 373 7.48 21.60 2.74
C THR A 373 6.92 20.21 2.38
N ASP A 374 5.71 19.94 2.84
CA ASP A 374 4.94 18.74 2.51
C ASP A 374 3.58 19.10 1.90
N ARG A 375 2.97 18.16 1.19
CA ARG A 375 1.60 18.26 0.69
C ARG A 375 0.90 16.92 0.82
N ASP A 376 -0.36 16.94 1.21
CA ASP A 376 -1.27 15.82 0.99
C ASP A 376 -1.57 15.69 -0.51
N VAL A 377 -1.15 14.58 -1.09
CA VAL A 377 -1.32 14.26 -2.52
C VAL A 377 -2.25 13.07 -2.71
N THR A 378 -3.00 12.65 -1.68
CA THR A 378 -3.85 11.46 -1.70
C THR A 378 -4.82 11.44 -2.89
N SER A 379 -5.42 12.58 -3.22
CA SER A 379 -6.34 12.71 -4.37
C SER A 379 -5.65 12.63 -5.73
N LEU A 380 -4.34 12.91 -5.80
CA LEU A 380 -3.55 12.90 -7.03
C LEU A 380 -2.80 11.58 -7.25
N VAL A 381 -2.94 10.63 -6.32
CA VAL A 381 -2.26 9.34 -6.35
C VAL A 381 -3.06 8.31 -7.13
N VAL A 382 -2.36 7.40 -7.81
CA VAL A 382 -2.94 6.14 -8.27
C VAL A 382 -2.63 5.06 -7.23
N PHE A 383 -3.69 4.54 -6.59
CA PHE A 383 -3.59 3.41 -5.68
C PHE A 383 -3.76 2.10 -6.44
N GLN A 384 -2.99 1.07 -6.07
CA GLN A 384 -3.13 -0.28 -6.59
C GLN A 384 -2.86 -1.30 -5.47
N SER A 385 -3.39 -2.51 -5.59
CA SER A 385 -3.00 -3.66 -4.76
C SER A 385 -2.34 -4.70 -5.64
N ASN A 386 -1.26 -5.32 -5.15
CA ASN A 386 -0.66 -6.46 -5.84
C ASN A 386 -1.44 -7.78 -5.61
N ASN A 387 -2.40 -7.79 -4.69
CA ASN A 387 -3.20 -8.96 -4.34
C ASN A 387 -4.62 -8.55 -3.88
N ASP A 388 -5.48 -8.25 -4.85
CA ASP A 388 -6.89 -7.91 -4.65
C ASP A 388 -7.74 -9.05 -4.06
N ASN A 389 -7.22 -10.27 -4.00
CA ASN A 389 -7.89 -11.37 -3.31
C ASN A 389 -7.81 -11.21 -1.79
N SER A 390 -6.71 -10.65 -1.28
CA SER A 390 -6.53 -10.41 0.16
C SER A 390 -6.99 -9.03 0.58
N ALA A 391 -6.57 -7.98 -0.13
CA ALA A 391 -7.02 -6.62 0.16
C ALA A 391 -7.10 -5.79 -1.12
N THR A 392 -8.22 -5.09 -1.31
CA THR A 392 -8.39 -4.11 -2.39
C THR A 392 -8.15 -2.70 -1.87
N VAL A 393 -7.89 -1.76 -2.77
CA VAL A 393 -7.81 -0.32 -2.44
C VAL A 393 -8.69 0.47 -3.40
N SER A 394 -9.50 1.39 -2.87
CA SER A 394 -10.31 2.28 -3.69
C SER A 394 -9.47 3.42 -4.28
N PRO A 395 -9.94 4.10 -5.34
CA PRO A 395 -9.25 5.27 -5.86
C PRO A 395 -9.04 6.38 -4.81
N GLU A 396 -9.89 6.49 -3.79
CA GLU A 396 -9.81 7.46 -2.68
C GLU A 396 -8.84 7.02 -1.58
N GLY A 397 -8.22 5.84 -1.71
CA GLY A 397 -7.27 5.33 -0.74
C GLY A 397 -7.92 4.56 0.41
N THR A 398 -9.15 4.07 0.29
CA THR A 398 -9.72 3.16 1.29
C THR A 398 -9.29 1.72 0.99
N VAL A 399 -8.48 1.13 1.86
CA VAL A 399 -8.14 -0.29 1.83
C VAL A 399 -9.29 -1.10 2.44
N THR A 400 -9.67 -2.19 1.80
CA THR A 400 -10.72 -3.11 2.27
C THR A 400 -10.20 -4.54 2.29
N ALA A 401 -10.25 -5.17 3.47
CA ALA A 401 -9.91 -6.56 3.66
C ALA A 401 -10.91 -7.50 2.98
N LYS A 402 -10.41 -8.60 2.44
CA LYS A 402 -11.20 -9.69 1.87
C LYS A 402 -10.76 -11.03 2.47
N ASN A 403 -10.09 -11.88 1.68
CA ASN A 403 -9.66 -13.19 2.13
C ASN A 403 -8.35 -13.11 2.93
N ARG A 404 -8.13 -14.11 3.79
CA ARG A 404 -6.87 -14.26 4.52
C ARG A 404 -5.68 -14.20 3.55
N GLY A 405 -4.65 -13.45 3.92
CA GLY A 405 -3.40 -13.40 3.16
C GLY A 405 -2.70 -12.05 3.33
N GLU A 406 -1.86 -11.72 2.36
CA GLU A 406 -1.07 -10.50 2.36
C GLU A 406 -1.17 -9.80 1.02
N ALA A 407 -1.29 -8.48 1.07
CA ALA A 407 -1.19 -7.59 -0.06
C ALA A 407 -0.20 -6.45 0.25
N PHE A 408 0.37 -5.87 -0.79
CA PHE A 408 1.01 -4.57 -0.75
C PHE A 408 0.14 -3.59 -1.52
N VAL A 409 -0.38 -2.59 -0.80
CA VAL A 409 -1.10 -1.47 -1.38
C VAL A 409 -0.09 -0.42 -1.76
N THR A 410 0.01 -0.11 -3.04
CA THR A 410 0.95 0.87 -3.58
C THR A 410 0.26 2.19 -3.89
N ALA A 411 1.01 3.28 -3.75
CA ALA A 411 0.63 4.63 -4.14
C ALA A 411 1.65 5.16 -5.13
N ARG A 412 1.19 5.65 -6.28
CA ARG A 412 2.03 6.37 -7.25
C ARG A 412 1.67 7.84 -7.34
N PHE A 413 2.68 8.70 -7.24
CA PHE A 413 2.59 10.13 -7.50
C PHE A 413 3.88 10.62 -8.16
N ALA A 414 3.73 11.40 -9.23
CA ALA A 414 4.84 11.78 -10.11
C ALA A 414 5.66 10.53 -10.50
N THR A 415 6.98 10.54 -10.26
CA THR A 415 7.88 9.43 -10.54
C THR A 415 8.06 8.45 -9.36
N PHE A 416 7.36 8.66 -8.25
CA PHE A 416 7.53 7.86 -7.04
C PHE A 416 6.44 6.80 -6.92
N THR A 417 6.85 5.59 -6.54
CA THR A 417 5.96 4.49 -6.13
C THR A 417 6.38 4.02 -4.75
N VAL A 418 5.45 3.99 -3.80
CA VAL A 418 5.66 3.47 -2.43
C VAL A 418 4.57 2.46 -2.09
N GLY A 419 4.82 1.59 -1.10
CA GLY A 419 3.90 0.53 -0.70
C GLY A 419 3.68 0.47 0.81
N SER A 420 2.46 0.14 1.22
CA SER A 420 2.07 -0.20 2.59
C SER A 420 1.72 -1.69 2.64
N GLN A 421 2.24 -2.40 3.63
CA GLN A 421 1.96 -3.82 3.83
C GLN A 421 0.60 -4.01 4.48
N VAL A 422 -0.25 -4.86 3.90
CA VAL A 422 -1.58 -5.17 4.41
C VAL A 422 -1.70 -6.67 4.63
N VAL A 423 -1.80 -7.07 5.90
CA VAL A 423 -2.08 -8.46 6.28
C VAL A 423 -3.55 -8.56 6.66
N VAL A 424 -4.23 -9.57 6.12
CA VAL A 424 -5.64 -9.87 6.44
C VAL A 424 -5.70 -11.21 7.17
N ILE A 425 -6.30 -11.20 8.35
CA ILE A 425 -6.53 -12.39 9.18
C ILE A 425 -8.02 -12.67 9.35
N PRO A 426 -8.43 -13.95 9.55
CA PRO A 426 -9.81 -14.28 9.82
C PRO A 426 -10.33 -13.61 11.10
N GLN A 427 -11.60 -13.22 11.10
CA GLN A 427 -12.26 -12.63 12.27
C GLN A 427 -12.35 -13.63 13.42
N GLY A 428 -11.95 -13.20 14.62
CA GLY A 428 -12.08 -14.01 15.84
C GLY A 428 -11.21 -15.28 15.83
N LEU A 429 -10.16 -15.31 15.01
CA LEU A 429 -9.24 -16.44 14.97
C LEU A 429 -8.58 -16.64 16.34
N LYS A 430 -8.78 -17.82 16.93
CA LYS A 430 -8.05 -18.23 18.13
C LYS A 430 -6.62 -18.59 17.75
N TYR A 431 -5.68 -17.76 18.15
CA TYR A 431 -4.25 -17.93 17.87
C TYR A 431 -3.44 -17.54 19.11
N GLU A 432 -2.51 -18.41 19.48
CA GLU A 432 -1.49 -18.13 20.49
C GLU A 432 -0.13 -18.17 19.80
N ARG A 433 0.73 -17.18 20.08
CA ARG A 433 2.07 -17.13 19.49
C ARG A 433 2.89 -18.31 19.99
N PRO A 434 3.31 -19.26 19.11
CA PRO A 434 4.13 -20.37 19.55
C PRO A 434 5.48 -19.87 20.09
N LYS A 435 5.95 -20.50 21.17
CA LYS A 435 7.29 -20.26 21.72
C LYS A 435 8.27 -21.21 21.05
N LEU A 436 8.88 -20.75 19.96
CA LEU A 436 9.83 -21.53 19.15
C LEU A 436 11.25 -21.09 19.46
N ALA A 437 12.20 -22.02 19.48
CA ALA A 437 13.62 -21.68 19.53
C ALA A 437 14.06 -21.10 18.18
N ALA A 438 14.79 -19.98 18.21
CA ALA A 438 15.44 -19.42 17.02
C ALA A 438 16.91 -19.85 17.05
N ASN A 439 17.36 -20.55 16.01
CA ASN A 439 18.76 -20.99 15.91
C ASN A 439 19.65 -19.90 15.31
N ASN A 440 19.06 -18.96 14.57
CA ASN A 440 19.73 -17.80 14.00
C ASN A 440 18.72 -16.67 13.74
N TYR A 441 19.21 -15.51 13.30
CA TYR A 441 18.40 -14.32 13.05
C TYR A 441 17.34 -14.51 11.94
N ILE A 442 17.52 -15.47 11.03
CA ILE A 442 16.53 -15.77 9.97
C ILE A 442 15.29 -16.41 10.59
N ASP A 443 15.47 -17.31 11.57
CA ASP A 443 14.35 -17.95 12.27
C ASP A 443 13.49 -16.89 12.98
N GLU A 444 14.09 -15.85 13.56
CA GLU A 444 13.37 -14.73 14.17
C GLU A 444 12.46 -14.03 13.14
N LEU A 445 12.99 -13.73 11.95
CA LEU A 445 12.24 -13.11 10.86
C LEU A 445 11.09 -13.99 10.36
N VAL A 446 11.34 -15.31 10.25
CA VAL A 446 10.32 -16.29 9.84
C VAL A 446 9.24 -16.42 10.90
N HIS A 447 9.60 -16.55 12.18
CA HIS A 447 8.66 -16.64 13.30
C HIS A 447 7.78 -15.39 13.40
N ASP A 448 8.37 -14.20 13.26
CA ASP A 448 7.62 -12.95 13.23
C ASP A 448 6.65 -12.88 12.04
N LYS A 449 7.07 -13.36 10.87
CA LYS A 449 6.21 -13.39 9.69
C LYS A 449 5.04 -14.34 9.87
N LEU A 450 5.28 -15.56 10.34
CA LEU A 450 4.25 -16.54 10.65
C LEU A 450 3.29 -16.00 11.72
N HIS A 451 3.82 -15.34 12.75
CA HIS A 451 3.03 -14.71 13.78
C HIS A 451 2.09 -13.64 13.20
N LYS A 452 2.59 -12.71 12.39
CA LYS A 452 1.77 -11.68 11.72
C LYS A 452 0.66 -12.30 10.89
N LEU A 453 0.94 -13.40 10.19
CA LEU A 453 -0.04 -14.13 9.38
C LEU A 453 -0.95 -15.05 10.21
N ARG A 454 -0.75 -15.15 11.53
CA ARG A 454 -1.40 -16.09 12.46
C ARG A 454 -1.31 -17.53 11.99
N VAL A 455 -0.15 -17.90 11.45
CA VAL A 455 0.17 -19.25 11.01
C VAL A 455 0.95 -19.94 12.11
N THR A 456 0.44 -21.08 12.57
CA THR A 456 1.20 -21.99 13.44
C THR A 456 2.09 -22.84 12.52
N PRO A 457 3.43 -22.83 12.70
CA PRO A 457 4.30 -23.72 11.95
C PRO A 457 3.94 -25.18 12.20
N SER A 458 4.18 -26.02 11.20
CA SER A 458 3.99 -27.47 11.33
C SER A 458 4.97 -28.07 12.33
N ASP A 459 4.57 -29.18 12.94
CA ASP A 459 5.45 -29.95 13.81
C ASP A 459 6.70 -30.43 13.07
N GLN A 460 7.73 -30.75 13.85
CA GLN A 460 8.97 -31.30 13.32
C GLN A 460 8.69 -32.59 12.53
N CYS A 461 9.23 -32.68 11.33
CA CYS A 461 9.08 -33.87 10.49
C CYS A 461 9.81 -35.09 11.08
N SER A 462 9.42 -36.30 10.65
CA SER A 462 10.13 -37.54 11.01
C SER A 462 11.55 -37.57 10.45
N ASP A 463 12.39 -38.44 11.01
CA ASP A 463 13.78 -38.59 10.59
C ASP A 463 13.92 -39.09 9.14
N GLU A 464 13.04 -39.99 8.68
CA GLU A 464 13.01 -40.45 7.29
C GLU A 464 12.70 -39.31 6.32
N ALA A 465 11.71 -38.49 6.67
CA ALA A 465 11.32 -37.35 5.86
C ALA A 465 12.42 -36.28 5.84
N PHE A 466 13.05 -36.02 6.99
CA PHE A 466 14.16 -35.09 7.11
C PHE A 466 15.36 -35.53 6.25
N MET A 467 15.79 -36.78 6.39
CA MET A 467 16.94 -37.31 5.66
C MET A 467 16.71 -37.29 4.16
N ARG A 468 15.55 -37.80 3.69
CA ARG A 468 15.22 -37.78 2.26
C ARG A 468 15.22 -36.37 1.68
N ARG A 469 14.63 -35.39 2.38
CA ARG A 469 14.58 -33.99 1.91
C ARG A 469 15.98 -33.37 1.89
N SER A 470 16.76 -33.56 2.95
CA SER A 470 18.12 -33.02 3.06
C SER A 470 19.04 -33.54 1.95
N PHE A 471 18.99 -34.84 1.64
CA PHE A 471 19.76 -35.42 0.54
C PHE A 471 19.37 -34.84 -0.83
N LEU A 472 18.07 -34.72 -1.10
CA LEU A 472 17.59 -34.16 -2.36
C LEU A 472 17.95 -32.68 -2.50
N ASP A 473 17.78 -31.90 -1.44
CA ASP A 473 17.99 -30.45 -1.49
C ASP A 473 19.48 -30.08 -1.54
N ILE A 474 20.33 -30.79 -0.79
CA ILE A 474 21.77 -30.48 -0.66
C ILE A 474 22.59 -31.19 -1.74
N ALA A 475 22.41 -32.50 -1.91
CA ALA A 475 23.23 -33.34 -2.79
C ALA A 475 22.54 -33.74 -4.11
N GLY A 476 21.22 -33.53 -4.25
CA GLY A 476 20.49 -33.90 -5.47
C GLY A 476 20.28 -35.40 -5.66
N LEU A 477 20.47 -36.19 -4.61
CA LEU A 477 20.38 -37.65 -4.64
C LEU A 477 19.38 -38.16 -3.60
N LEU A 478 19.07 -39.46 -3.66
CA LEU A 478 18.42 -40.16 -2.55
C LEU A 478 19.49 -40.75 -1.62
N PRO A 479 19.20 -40.92 -0.32
CA PRO A 479 20.10 -41.62 0.57
C PRO A 479 20.19 -43.10 0.18
N GLU A 480 21.39 -43.69 0.30
CA GLU A 480 21.58 -45.12 0.14
C GLU A 480 20.93 -45.88 1.32
N PRO A 481 20.49 -47.14 1.13
CA PRO A 481 19.80 -47.90 2.17
C PRO A 481 20.58 -48.03 3.49
N ASN A 482 21.91 -48.13 3.42
CA ASN A 482 22.79 -48.22 4.60
C ASN A 482 22.95 -46.86 5.31
N GLU A 483 23.03 -45.75 4.57
CA GLU A 483 23.05 -44.41 5.15
C GLU A 483 21.74 -44.18 5.93
N LEU A 484 20.60 -44.60 5.36
CA LEU A 484 19.29 -44.47 6.01
C LEU A 484 19.23 -45.30 7.28
N ALA A 485 19.60 -46.58 7.21
CA ALA A 485 19.60 -47.45 8.37
C ALA A 485 20.50 -46.91 9.50
N SER A 486 21.67 -46.36 9.15
CA SER A 486 22.61 -45.80 10.13
C SER A 486 22.05 -44.53 10.78
N PHE A 487 21.46 -43.61 10.00
CA PHE A 487 20.87 -42.38 10.51
C PHE A 487 19.65 -42.62 11.41
N LEU A 488 18.84 -43.64 11.09
CA LEU A 488 17.68 -44.01 11.91
C LEU A 488 18.08 -44.70 13.21
N ALA A 489 19.20 -45.43 13.21
CA ALA A 489 19.76 -46.06 14.41
C ALA A 489 20.57 -45.09 15.30
N ASP A 490 20.94 -43.92 14.77
CA ASP A 490 21.68 -42.90 15.52
C ASP A 490 20.77 -42.20 16.54
N GLU A 491 21.20 -42.22 17.81
CA GLU A 491 20.51 -41.60 18.96
C GLU A 491 21.15 -40.26 19.35
N ASP A 492 22.19 -39.80 18.66
CA ASP A 492 22.78 -38.47 18.89
C ASP A 492 21.73 -37.38 18.64
N PRO A 493 21.43 -36.51 19.63
CA PRO A 493 20.52 -35.38 19.43
C PRO A 493 20.96 -34.43 18.29
N GLU A 494 22.26 -34.41 17.96
CA GLU A 494 22.83 -33.56 16.89
C GLU A 494 22.89 -34.26 15.52
N LYS A 495 22.40 -35.50 15.38
CA LYS A 495 22.50 -36.29 14.14
C LYS A 495 22.01 -35.55 12.89
N ARG A 496 20.98 -34.70 13.03
CA ARG A 496 20.44 -33.89 11.92
C ARG A 496 21.43 -32.83 11.45
N ASN A 497 22.11 -32.14 12.37
CA ASN A 497 23.13 -31.16 12.06
C ASN A 497 24.37 -31.84 11.46
N ASN A 498 24.80 -32.97 12.06
CA ASN A 498 25.91 -33.77 11.56
C ASN A 498 25.66 -34.28 10.13
N LEU A 499 24.43 -34.71 9.83
CA LEU A 499 24.03 -35.10 8.48
C LEU A 499 24.16 -33.94 7.49
N VAL A 500 23.67 -32.75 7.85
CA VAL A 500 23.77 -31.56 6.99
C VAL A 500 25.23 -31.23 6.70
N THR A 501 26.09 -31.20 7.72
CA THR A 501 27.54 -30.97 7.54
C THR A 501 28.16 -32.02 6.62
N THR A 502 27.86 -33.31 6.84
CA THR A 502 28.35 -34.40 5.99
C THR A 502 27.93 -34.21 4.53
N LEU A 503 26.68 -33.81 4.28
CA LEU A 503 26.17 -33.58 2.93
C LEU A 503 26.80 -32.35 2.25
N LEU A 504 27.11 -31.29 3.00
CA LEU A 504 27.79 -30.10 2.47
C LEU A 504 29.24 -30.40 2.05
N ASP A 505 29.91 -31.33 2.72
CA ASP A 505 31.28 -31.75 2.39
C ASP A 505 31.35 -32.74 1.21
N ARG A 506 30.21 -33.22 0.71
CA ARG A 506 30.16 -34.14 -0.43
C ARG A 506 30.48 -33.44 -1.75
N LYS A 507 31.12 -34.17 -2.66
CA LYS A 507 31.34 -33.70 -4.04
C LYS A 507 30.03 -33.37 -4.76
N GLU A 508 28.96 -34.09 -4.46
CA GLU A 508 27.66 -33.92 -5.11
C GLU A 508 27.03 -32.56 -4.78
N PHE A 509 27.22 -32.06 -3.56
CA PHE A 509 26.84 -30.69 -3.20
C PHE A 509 27.56 -29.69 -4.10
N THR A 510 28.88 -29.81 -4.24
CA THR A 510 29.67 -28.93 -5.10
C THR A 510 29.18 -29.02 -6.55
N GLU A 511 29.01 -30.22 -7.10
CA GLU A 511 28.58 -30.42 -8.50
C GLU A 511 27.19 -29.81 -8.77
N MET A 512 26.23 -30.02 -7.86
CA MET A 512 24.88 -29.46 -7.96
C MET A 512 24.90 -27.92 -7.91
N TRP A 513 25.67 -27.34 -6.99
CA TRP A 513 25.74 -25.88 -6.85
C TRP A 513 26.51 -25.21 -7.98
N VAL A 514 27.58 -25.83 -8.47
CA VAL A 514 28.29 -25.38 -9.67
C VAL A 514 27.35 -25.38 -10.87
N MET A 515 26.53 -26.43 -11.05
CA MET A 515 25.56 -26.49 -12.14
C MET A 515 24.55 -25.34 -12.08
N LYS A 516 23.95 -25.10 -10.90
CA LYS A 516 22.97 -23.99 -10.69
C LYS A 516 23.60 -22.63 -11.02
N TRP A 517 24.81 -22.38 -10.54
CA TRP A 517 25.51 -21.12 -10.79
C TRP A 517 26.06 -21.01 -12.22
N ALA A 518 26.49 -22.11 -12.83
CA ALA A 518 27.00 -22.12 -14.20
C ALA A 518 25.95 -21.63 -15.20
N GLU A 519 24.67 -21.97 -14.98
CA GLU A 519 23.56 -21.46 -15.78
C GLU A 519 23.40 -19.93 -15.63
N LEU A 520 23.36 -19.43 -14.39
CA LEU A 520 23.22 -18.00 -14.11
C LEU A 520 24.43 -17.19 -14.60
N LEU A 521 25.63 -17.77 -14.54
CA LEU A 521 26.89 -17.17 -14.98
C LEU A 521 27.19 -17.44 -16.46
N GLN A 522 26.26 -18.07 -17.18
CA GLN A 522 26.32 -18.34 -18.62
C GLN A 522 27.58 -19.11 -19.04
N ILE A 523 28.01 -20.10 -18.24
CA ILE A 523 29.19 -20.95 -18.53
C ILE A 523 28.84 -21.92 -19.67
N ARG A 524 29.07 -21.48 -20.91
CA ARG A 524 28.79 -22.28 -22.11
C ARG A 524 29.71 -21.93 -23.27
N THR A 525 29.80 -22.84 -24.24
CA THR A 525 30.30 -22.53 -25.58
C THR A 525 29.16 -21.93 -26.40
N GLN A 526 29.46 -21.13 -27.43
CA GLN A 526 28.45 -20.60 -28.37
C GLN A 526 28.61 -21.22 -29.76
N GLN A 527 27.55 -21.15 -30.59
CA GLN A 527 27.49 -21.71 -31.94
C GLN A 527 28.61 -21.27 -32.90
N ASN A 528 29.41 -20.25 -32.55
CA ASN A 528 30.55 -19.76 -33.33
C ASN A 528 31.92 -19.87 -32.60
N ASN A 529 32.04 -20.68 -31.53
CA ASN A 529 33.27 -20.77 -30.72
C ASN A 529 33.77 -19.43 -30.14
N GLN A 530 32.89 -18.43 -29.97
CA GLN A 530 33.22 -17.13 -29.38
C GLN A 530 33.88 -17.27 -28.00
N VAL A 531 33.47 -18.30 -27.25
CA VAL A 531 34.18 -18.79 -26.05
C VAL A 531 34.69 -20.18 -26.36
N SER A 532 36.01 -20.35 -26.29
CA SER A 532 36.64 -21.64 -26.55
C SER A 532 36.32 -22.64 -25.44
N TYR A 533 36.27 -23.93 -25.77
CA TYR A 533 36.05 -25.00 -24.80
C TYR A 533 37.02 -24.92 -23.61
N LYS A 534 38.29 -24.61 -23.88
CA LYS A 534 39.32 -24.42 -22.84
C LYS A 534 38.94 -23.29 -21.87
N ALA A 535 38.47 -22.15 -22.38
CA ALA A 535 38.07 -21.02 -21.53
C ALA A 535 36.87 -21.38 -20.65
N THR A 536 35.85 -22.04 -21.24
CA THR A 536 34.67 -22.53 -20.52
C THR A 536 35.05 -23.52 -19.42
N LEU A 537 35.93 -24.50 -19.72
CA LEU A 537 36.39 -25.49 -18.74
C LEU A 537 37.15 -24.85 -17.59
N LEU A 538 38.06 -23.90 -17.88
CA LEU A 538 38.80 -23.18 -16.84
C LEU A 538 37.87 -22.33 -15.97
N TYR A 539 36.85 -21.70 -16.56
CA TYR A 539 35.87 -20.92 -15.82
C TYR A 539 34.99 -21.79 -14.92
N HIS A 540 34.52 -22.93 -15.44
CA HIS A 540 33.81 -23.94 -14.67
C HIS A 540 34.65 -24.45 -13.48
N ASN A 541 35.91 -24.80 -13.72
CA ASN A 541 36.80 -25.30 -12.66
C ASN A 541 37.09 -24.24 -11.60
N TRP A 542 37.29 -22.97 -12.00
CA TRP A 542 37.41 -21.87 -11.04
C TRP A 542 36.19 -21.77 -10.12
N LEU A 543 34.97 -21.83 -10.68
CA LEU A 543 33.74 -21.78 -9.88
C LEU A 543 33.61 -23.00 -8.97
N LYS A 544 33.93 -24.19 -9.48
CA LYS A 544 33.98 -25.43 -8.72
C LYS A 544 34.92 -25.32 -7.53
N ASP A 545 36.13 -24.81 -7.74
CA ASP A 545 37.11 -24.63 -6.68
C ASP A 545 36.62 -23.63 -5.62
N ARG A 546 35.96 -22.54 -6.01
CA ARG A 546 35.42 -21.56 -5.05
C ARG A 546 34.30 -22.16 -4.19
N ILE A 547 33.40 -22.93 -4.79
CA ILE A 547 32.30 -23.57 -4.07
C ILE A 547 32.83 -24.70 -3.16
N ALA A 548 33.73 -25.55 -3.67
CA ALA A 548 34.31 -26.65 -2.91
C ALA A 548 35.11 -26.19 -1.68
N ASN A 549 35.76 -25.02 -1.78
CA ASN A 549 36.53 -24.44 -0.66
C ASN A 549 35.69 -23.51 0.23
N ASN A 550 34.36 -23.50 0.08
CA ASN A 550 33.44 -22.67 0.85
C ASN A 550 33.84 -21.17 0.88
N VAL A 551 34.27 -20.64 -0.27
CA VAL A 551 34.65 -19.22 -0.37
C VAL A 551 33.39 -18.36 -0.19
N PRO A 552 33.42 -17.32 0.67
CA PRO A 552 32.27 -16.44 0.86
C PRO A 552 31.78 -15.83 -0.46
N PHE A 553 30.46 -15.87 -0.68
CA PHE A 553 29.88 -15.48 -1.97
C PHE A 553 30.19 -14.02 -2.35
N ASN A 554 30.26 -13.11 -1.37
CA ASN A 554 30.68 -11.73 -1.61
C ASN A 554 32.10 -11.62 -2.18
N GLN A 555 33.02 -12.51 -1.77
CA GLN A 555 34.38 -12.56 -2.34
C GLN A 555 34.35 -13.14 -3.76
N ILE A 556 33.55 -14.19 -4.02
CA ILE A 556 33.38 -14.74 -5.37
C ILE A 556 32.88 -13.66 -6.34
N VAL A 557 31.85 -12.90 -5.95
CA VAL A 557 31.30 -11.81 -6.76
C VAL A 557 32.32 -10.69 -6.98
N GLN A 558 33.07 -10.31 -5.93
CA GLN A 558 34.12 -9.32 -6.04
C GLN A 558 35.20 -9.76 -7.02
N GLU A 559 35.74 -10.97 -6.86
CA GLU A 559 36.72 -11.57 -7.78
C GLU A 559 36.20 -11.58 -9.23
N LEU A 560 34.93 -11.94 -9.43
CA LEU A 560 34.31 -12.02 -10.74
C LEU A 560 34.20 -10.65 -11.41
N LEU A 561 33.58 -9.68 -10.72
CA LEU A 561 33.26 -8.37 -11.29
C LEU A 561 34.48 -7.44 -11.39
N SER A 562 35.50 -7.63 -10.55
CA SER A 562 36.75 -6.88 -10.66
C SER A 562 37.83 -7.59 -11.50
N SER A 563 37.49 -8.71 -12.14
CA SER A 563 38.46 -9.51 -12.88
C SER A 563 39.05 -8.76 -14.09
N THR A 564 40.36 -8.88 -14.27
CA THR A 564 41.09 -8.39 -15.46
C THR A 564 42.16 -9.41 -15.84
N GLY A 565 42.63 -9.38 -17.09
CA GLY A 565 43.65 -10.30 -17.59
C GLY A 565 43.12 -11.24 -18.68
N GLY A 566 43.94 -12.22 -19.03
CA GLY A 566 43.64 -13.22 -20.06
C GLY A 566 42.64 -14.27 -19.57
N THR A 567 41.71 -14.69 -20.42
CA THR A 567 40.64 -15.62 -20.05
C THR A 567 41.10 -17.04 -19.73
N PHE A 568 42.36 -17.39 -19.99
CA PHE A 568 42.96 -18.63 -19.51
C PHE A 568 43.68 -18.44 -18.17
N LYS A 569 44.42 -17.34 -18.00
CA LYS A 569 45.17 -17.06 -16.76
C LYS A 569 44.28 -16.58 -15.61
N SER A 570 43.20 -15.89 -15.94
CA SER A 570 42.25 -15.31 -14.99
C SER A 570 40.82 -15.77 -15.38
N PRO A 571 40.43 -17.01 -15.05
CA PRO A 571 39.20 -17.62 -15.58
C PRO A 571 37.92 -16.86 -15.27
N ALA A 572 37.86 -16.11 -14.16
CA ALA A 572 36.74 -15.22 -13.81
C ALA A 572 36.39 -14.20 -14.91
N THR A 573 37.37 -13.75 -15.71
CA THR A 573 37.15 -12.81 -16.82
C THR A 573 36.23 -13.36 -17.92
N ASN A 574 35.98 -14.67 -17.94
CA ASN A 574 35.07 -15.31 -18.89
C ASN A 574 33.61 -14.83 -18.76
N TYR A 575 33.21 -14.29 -17.60
CA TYR A 575 31.90 -13.65 -17.41
C TYR A 575 31.61 -12.60 -18.49
N TYR A 576 32.64 -11.86 -18.91
CA TYR A 576 32.51 -10.79 -19.90
C TYR A 576 32.64 -11.26 -21.36
N GLN A 577 32.73 -12.56 -21.63
CA GLN A 577 32.90 -13.02 -23.02
C GLN A 577 31.59 -13.28 -23.76
N ILE A 578 30.55 -13.72 -23.04
CA ILE A 578 29.26 -14.15 -23.59
C ILE A 578 28.39 -12.94 -23.93
N GLU A 579 28.06 -12.13 -22.92
CA GLU A 579 27.35 -10.88 -23.13
C GLU A 579 28.35 -9.72 -23.23
N ARG A 580 28.27 -8.97 -24.32
CA ARG A 580 29.19 -7.88 -24.65
C ARG A 580 28.49 -6.53 -24.72
N ASP A 581 27.17 -6.51 -24.78
CA ASP A 581 26.38 -5.30 -24.68
C ASP A 581 26.41 -4.75 -23.24
N THR A 582 26.84 -3.50 -23.09
CA THR A 582 26.99 -2.86 -21.77
C THR A 582 25.70 -2.87 -20.97
N LEU A 583 24.57 -2.61 -21.62
CA LEU A 583 23.28 -2.52 -20.94
C LEU A 583 22.86 -3.91 -20.44
N LYS A 584 22.96 -4.94 -21.28
CA LYS A 584 22.64 -6.32 -20.89
C LYS A 584 23.57 -6.88 -19.82
N VAL A 585 24.88 -6.56 -19.85
CA VAL A 585 25.79 -6.91 -18.75
C VAL A 585 25.30 -6.30 -17.43
N SER A 586 24.90 -5.02 -17.47
CA SER A 586 24.39 -4.32 -16.29
C SER A 586 23.11 -4.97 -15.75
N GLU A 587 22.18 -5.31 -16.64
CA GLU A 587 20.94 -6.02 -16.28
C GLU A 587 21.22 -7.39 -15.67
N ASN A 588 22.13 -8.17 -16.26
CA ASN A 588 22.53 -9.47 -15.73
C ASN A 588 23.15 -9.34 -14.34
N VAL A 589 24.01 -8.35 -14.11
CA VAL A 589 24.61 -8.12 -12.79
C VAL A 589 23.54 -7.75 -11.76
N ALA A 590 22.62 -6.84 -12.11
CA ALA A 590 21.52 -6.47 -11.23
C ALA A 590 20.62 -7.67 -10.88
N GLN A 591 20.28 -8.49 -11.88
CA GLN A 591 19.39 -9.62 -11.69
C GLN A 591 20.05 -10.78 -10.93
N VAL A 592 21.27 -11.17 -11.29
CA VAL A 592 21.95 -12.34 -10.73
C VAL A 592 22.46 -12.09 -9.31
N PHE A 593 23.05 -10.93 -9.05
CA PHE A 593 23.73 -10.68 -7.77
C PHE A 593 22.93 -9.81 -6.80
N LEU A 594 22.00 -8.99 -7.29
CA LEU A 594 21.19 -8.12 -6.45
C LEU A 594 19.72 -8.58 -6.38
N GLY A 595 19.30 -9.53 -7.21
CA GLY A 595 17.90 -9.97 -7.29
C GLY A 595 16.97 -8.91 -7.88
N MET A 596 17.51 -7.96 -8.65
CA MET A 596 16.79 -6.76 -9.11
C MET A 596 16.54 -6.81 -10.61
N ARG A 597 15.30 -6.54 -11.02
CA ARG A 597 14.93 -6.39 -12.44
C ARG A 597 14.78 -4.90 -12.76
N ILE A 598 15.72 -4.36 -13.52
CA ILE A 598 15.77 -2.93 -13.87
C ILE A 598 15.46 -2.67 -15.36
N GLN A 599 15.20 -3.70 -16.17
CA GLN A 599 15.06 -3.59 -17.62
C GLN A 599 13.94 -2.64 -18.06
N CYS A 600 12.81 -2.61 -17.35
CA CYS A 600 11.75 -1.67 -17.67
C CYS A 600 12.20 -0.20 -17.53
N ALA A 601 13.19 0.06 -16.65
CA ALA A 601 13.79 1.37 -16.47
C ALA A 601 14.65 1.84 -17.66
N GLN A 602 14.90 0.98 -18.66
CA GLN A 602 15.69 1.34 -19.85
C GLN A 602 14.98 2.39 -20.72
N CYS A 603 13.66 2.32 -20.83
CA CYS A 603 12.88 3.15 -21.77
C CYS A 603 12.00 4.20 -21.07
N HIS A 604 11.63 3.97 -19.82
CA HIS A 604 10.79 4.83 -18.97
C HIS A 604 11.06 4.48 -17.51
N ASN A 605 10.67 5.29 -16.52
CA ASN A 605 10.79 4.88 -15.11
C ASN A 605 10.02 3.58 -14.83
N HIS A 606 10.55 2.71 -13.98
CA HIS A 606 9.95 1.40 -13.72
C HIS A 606 8.51 1.57 -13.18
N PRO A 607 7.51 0.86 -13.72
CA PRO A 607 6.12 1.05 -13.34
C PRO A 607 5.88 0.61 -11.90
N PHE A 608 6.38 -0.55 -11.50
CA PHE A 608 6.00 -1.17 -10.23
C PHE A 608 7.11 -1.13 -9.16
N ASP A 609 8.17 -0.37 -9.41
CA ASP A 609 9.36 -0.34 -8.55
C ASP A 609 9.98 1.06 -8.62
N ARG A 610 10.90 1.37 -7.72
CA ARG A 610 11.50 2.71 -7.54
C ARG A 610 12.54 3.10 -8.60
N TRP A 611 12.89 2.19 -9.52
CA TRP A 611 14.00 2.41 -10.46
C TRP A 611 13.65 3.44 -11.52
N THR A 612 14.46 4.49 -11.61
CA THR A 612 14.33 5.50 -12.67
C THR A 612 15.23 5.18 -13.85
N MET A 613 14.97 5.81 -15.01
CA MET A 613 15.92 5.75 -16.15
C MET A 613 17.31 6.24 -15.73
N ASP A 614 17.36 7.29 -14.90
CA ASP A 614 18.60 7.81 -14.35
C ASP A 614 19.37 6.74 -13.58
N ASP A 615 18.70 5.98 -12.71
CA ASP A 615 19.34 4.91 -11.95
C ASP A 615 19.82 3.79 -12.88
N TYR A 616 19.03 3.41 -13.89
CA TYR A 616 19.40 2.39 -14.87
C TYR A 616 20.69 2.76 -15.63
N TYR A 617 20.73 3.95 -16.24
CA TYR A 617 21.88 4.36 -17.06
C TYR A 617 23.10 4.76 -16.19
N SER A 618 22.88 5.25 -14.97
CA SER A 618 23.97 5.46 -14.01
C SER A 618 24.58 4.14 -13.56
N PHE A 619 23.77 3.12 -13.26
CA PHE A 619 24.28 1.80 -12.93
C PHE A 619 25.02 1.17 -14.13
N ALA A 620 24.48 1.32 -15.34
CA ALA A 620 25.13 0.81 -16.55
C ALA A 620 26.50 1.45 -16.83
N SER A 621 26.73 2.66 -16.30
CA SER A 621 28.00 3.37 -16.48
C SER A 621 29.18 2.65 -15.84
N PHE A 622 28.97 1.81 -14.81
CA PHE A 622 30.04 0.96 -14.24
C PHE A 622 30.65 -0.02 -15.25
N PHE A 623 29.88 -0.44 -16.25
CA PHE A 623 30.28 -1.47 -17.22
C PHE A 623 30.73 -0.89 -18.57
N SER A 624 30.69 0.44 -18.71
CA SER A 624 30.99 1.14 -19.96
C SER A 624 32.45 1.08 -20.40
N GLN A 625 33.36 0.77 -19.48
CA GLN A 625 34.81 0.77 -19.71
C GLN A 625 35.41 -0.63 -19.94
N ILE A 626 34.58 -1.67 -20.09
CA ILE A 626 35.05 -3.04 -20.30
C ILE A 626 35.68 -3.19 -21.69
N GLY A 627 36.99 -3.33 -21.70
CA GLY A 627 37.82 -3.58 -22.87
C GLY A 627 38.12 -5.04 -23.10
N ARG A 628 38.30 -5.39 -24.38
CA ARG A 628 38.65 -6.73 -24.85
C ARG A 628 39.68 -6.58 -25.97
N LYS A 629 40.71 -7.42 -25.96
CA LYS A 629 41.67 -7.59 -27.06
C LYS A 629 42.10 -9.05 -27.14
N ASN A 630 42.52 -9.52 -28.31
CA ASN A 630 43.03 -10.88 -28.44
C ASN A 630 44.40 -11.01 -27.75
N ALA A 631 44.66 -12.18 -27.15
CA ALA A 631 46.01 -12.55 -26.71
C ALA A 631 46.82 -13.13 -27.89
N GLU A 632 48.03 -13.63 -27.59
CA GLU A 632 48.85 -14.37 -28.56
C GLU A 632 48.16 -15.68 -29.02
N ASP A 633 47.52 -16.39 -28.09
CA ASP A 633 46.62 -17.49 -28.45
C ASP A 633 45.30 -16.90 -28.96
N PRO A 634 44.88 -17.19 -30.22
CA PRO A 634 43.66 -16.63 -30.80
C PRO A 634 42.38 -17.08 -30.09
N ARG A 635 42.45 -18.09 -29.21
CA ARG A 635 41.35 -18.58 -28.40
C ARG A 635 41.24 -17.89 -27.04
N GLU A 636 42.21 -17.03 -26.71
CA GLU A 636 42.27 -16.27 -25.46
C GLU A 636 42.00 -14.79 -25.71
N VAL A 637 41.20 -14.20 -24.83
CA VAL A 637 40.85 -12.77 -24.83
C VAL A 637 41.38 -12.16 -23.55
N ILE A 638 41.99 -10.98 -23.64
CA ILE A 638 42.38 -10.17 -22.51
C ILE A 638 41.27 -9.16 -22.23
N VAL A 639 40.66 -9.26 -21.05
CA VAL A 639 39.70 -8.29 -20.51
C VAL A 639 40.46 -7.25 -19.69
N TYR A 640 40.20 -5.96 -19.91
CA TYR A 640 40.88 -4.87 -19.23
C TYR A 640 39.98 -3.64 -19.09
N ASN A 641 40.30 -2.74 -18.17
CA ASN A 641 39.63 -1.45 -18.09
C ASN A 641 40.23 -0.48 -19.14
N ARG A 642 39.42 0.00 -20.08
CA ARG A 642 39.83 0.95 -21.14
C ARG A 642 40.13 2.36 -20.62
N ARG A 643 39.76 2.68 -19.38
CA ARG A 643 39.81 4.03 -18.77
C ARG A 643 39.09 5.11 -19.60
N SER A 644 38.17 4.67 -20.45
CA SER A 644 37.38 5.48 -21.37
C SER A 644 36.10 4.73 -21.72
N GLY A 645 35.02 5.46 -21.97
CA GLY A 645 33.67 4.92 -22.15
C GLY A 645 32.68 5.64 -21.25
N GLU A 646 31.52 5.97 -21.82
CA GLU A 646 30.44 6.68 -21.14
C GLU A 646 29.09 6.09 -21.58
N VAL A 647 28.10 6.16 -20.71
CA VAL A 647 26.70 5.86 -21.06
C VAL A 647 25.95 7.19 -21.13
N LYS A 648 25.25 7.43 -22.23
CA LYS A 648 24.42 8.62 -22.40
C LYS A 648 22.98 8.33 -22.02
N HIS A 649 22.34 9.27 -21.33
CA HIS A 649 20.91 9.23 -21.14
C HIS A 649 20.21 9.39 -22.50
N PRO A 650 19.26 8.51 -22.87
CA PRO A 650 18.59 8.58 -24.17
C PRO A 650 17.76 9.86 -24.33
N ILE A 651 17.38 10.48 -23.21
CA ILE A 651 16.67 11.76 -23.19
C ILE A 651 17.67 12.85 -22.80
N GLY A 652 17.82 13.86 -23.66
CA GLY A 652 18.74 14.98 -23.45
C GLY A 652 20.22 14.67 -23.72
N GLY A 653 20.61 13.40 -23.90
CA GLY A 653 21.95 13.02 -24.37
C GLY A 653 23.10 13.26 -23.39
N ARG A 654 22.81 13.56 -22.12
CA ARG A 654 23.81 13.82 -21.07
C ARG A 654 24.56 12.54 -20.69
N ASN A 655 25.82 12.70 -20.29
CA ASN A 655 26.61 11.59 -19.76
C ASN A 655 26.13 11.22 -18.35
N MET A 656 25.99 9.92 -18.09
CA MET A 656 25.55 9.39 -16.81
C MET A 656 26.76 9.07 -15.93
N THR A 657 26.72 9.54 -14.69
CA THR A 657 27.77 9.26 -13.71
C THR A 657 27.47 7.90 -13.07
N PRO A 658 28.48 7.02 -12.86
CA PRO A 658 28.25 5.76 -12.17
C PRO A 658 27.64 5.98 -10.79
N LYS A 659 26.60 5.21 -10.45
CA LYS A 659 25.89 5.29 -9.17
C LYS A 659 25.37 3.92 -8.77
N PHE A 660 25.51 3.55 -7.51
CA PHE A 660 24.92 2.30 -7.01
C PHE A 660 23.39 2.36 -7.05
N LEU A 661 22.73 1.28 -7.43
CA LEU A 661 21.27 1.21 -7.43
C LEU A 661 20.73 1.48 -6.02
N GLY A 662 19.96 2.56 -5.87
CA GLY A 662 19.40 2.97 -4.58
C GLY A 662 20.44 3.44 -3.57
N GLY A 663 21.69 3.66 -4.00
CA GLY A 663 22.80 4.05 -3.14
C GLY A 663 23.47 5.35 -3.58
N ALA A 664 24.65 5.60 -2.98
CA ALA A 664 25.44 6.79 -3.24
C ALA A 664 26.16 6.73 -4.60
N VAL A 665 26.61 7.89 -5.07
CA VAL A 665 27.60 8.02 -6.15
C VAL A 665 28.96 7.69 -5.53
N PRO A 666 29.68 6.64 -5.97
CA PRO A 666 31.00 6.32 -5.42
C PRO A 666 32.04 7.35 -5.83
N GLU A 667 33.06 7.51 -4.99
CA GLU A 667 34.31 8.14 -5.39
C GLU A 667 35.06 7.19 -6.33
N ILE A 668 35.18 7.57 -7.60
CA ILE A 668 35.93 6.82 -8.60
C ILE A 668 37.22 7.57 -8.85
N ALA A 669 38.37 6.90 -8.65
CA ALA A 669 39.66 7.43 -9.05
C ALA A 669 39.63 7.70 -10.56
N ARG A 670 39.72 8.99 -10.93
CA ARG A 670 39.72 9.44 -12.33
C ARG A 670 40.97 8.98 -13.07
#